data_AF-A0A7C2ZGP1-F1
#
_entry.id   AF-A0A7C2ZGP1-F1
#
_cell.length_a   1.000
_cell.length_b   1.000
_cell.length_c   1.000
_cell.angle_alpha   90.00
_cell.angle_beta   90.00
_cell.angle_gamma   90.00
#
_symmetry.space_group_name_H-M   'P 1'
#
loop_
_entity.id
_entity.type
_entity.pdbx_description
1 polymer ?
#
loop_
_entity_poly.entity_id
_entity_poly.type
_entity_poly.pdbx_seq_one_letter_code
_entity_poly.pdbx_strand_id
1 'polypeptide(L)'
;MSHNQIEVEVGGRKLSLETGRVAKQADGAVVARYGDTVVLVTACMAPEPVEGRDFLPLTVDYREYTYSAGKIPGGFFKREGRPSEREVLVSRLIDRPLRPLFPEGWRNETQVIAMVLSADSENDPDVIAVTAASAALCCSPIPFTTPIAAVRVGLLNDTLVANPTVAEQKSSALNIVVAGSEQAIVMVEAGALEVPEEKIVEALEFGHQEIRKVIAAIRELQERVNPQKVDVQPPPFDEELYRQIEAQYGERLHDALDTAKYPKRESYRRVEALKKEILAAIPEEDEEKRALASRAFERLRECYFRDDILIHGRRPDGRRFDQIRPVTCEVGLLPRVHGSALFTRGETQALATVTLGTREDMQRLDLLFEEEAFKRFMLHYNFPPFSVGEVRFLRGPGRREIGHGALAERALVNLLPPETDFPYAIRIVSDILESNGSSSMATVCGGSLALMDAGVPVRAACAGIAMGLVTEGDRYAILTDIAGAEDHYGDMDFKVAGTRQGITALQMDIKVSGISTQMMREALEQARRARMELLDIMDQTIREPRASISAYAPRLYVLTIPTEKIRDLIGPGGKKIRSITDATGVKIDVMDDGRVHVFAQNGESADRALQMIREVTASAEVGKTYLGKVVRLADFGAFVELFPGTDGLLHISEISEQRIRDVRDELKLGDQVLVKVLSIEGNKIRLSRKAVLREQREKQRREAGHVPRRPQGPASPGTRP
;
A
#
# COMPACT_ATOMS: atom_id res chain seq x y z
N MET A 1 16.50 -16.44 -37.88
CA MET A 1 16.53 -15.00 -37.51
C MET A 1 17.97 -14.52 -37.50
N SER A 2 18.28 -13.45 -38.23
CA SER A 2 19.53 -12.70 -38.07
C SER A 2 19.57 -12.07 -36.67
N HIS A 3 20.76 -11.92 -36.11
CA HIS A 3 20.94 -11.22 -34.85
C HIS A 3 20.81 -9.71 -35.10
N ASN A 4 19.89 -9.06 -34.40
CA ASN A 4 19.62 -7.63 -34.53
C ASN A 4 19.66 -6.97 -33.16
N GLN A 5 20.29 -5.80 -33.07
CA GLN A 5 20.35 -4.97 -31.88
C GLN A 5 20.19 -3.49 -32.25
N ILE A 6 19.46 -2.77 -31.40
CA ILE A 6 19.26 -1.33 -31.47
C ILE A 6 19.45 -0.71 -30.08
N GLU A 7 19.79 0.57 -30.04
CA GLU A 7 19.95 1.34 -28.80
C GLU A 7 19.16 2.65 -28.90
N VAL A 8 18.58 3.07 -27.78
CA VAL A 8 17.91 4.36 -27.62
C VAL A 8 18.28 4.96 -26.28
N GLU A 9 18.45 6.28 -26.22
CA GLU A 9 18.71 6.98 -24.97
C GLU A 9 17.38 7.39 -24.30
N VAL A 10 17.22 7.03 -23.02
CA VAL A 10 16.07 7.38 -22.19
C VAL A 10 16.60 7.77 -20.81
N GLY A 11 16.21 8.95 -20.30
CA GLY A 11 16.64 9.38 -18.96
C GLY A 11 18.16 9.40 -18.76
N GLY A 12 18.91 9.80 -19.80
CA GLY A 12 20.37 9.89 -19.81
C GLY A 12 21.12 8.56 -19.87
N ARG A 13 20.42 7.44 -20.04
CA ARG A 13 21.00 6.08 -20.10
C ARG A 13 20.56 5.37 -21.37
N LYS A 14 21.37 4.41 -21.82
CA LYS A 14 21.08 3.60 -23.00
C LYS A 14 20.19 2.41 -22.66
N LEU A 15 19.06 2.31 -23.36
CA LEU A 15 18.22 1.13 -23.45
C LEU A 15 18.56 0.39 -24.75
N SER A 16 19.04 -0.85 -24.65
CA SER A 16 19.28 -1.70 -25.82
C SER A 16 18.21 -2.78 -25.93
N LEU A 17 17.71 -3.02 -27.15
CA LEU A 17 16.79 -4.11 -27.47
C LEU A 17 17.46 -5.05 -28.48
N GLU A 18 17.52 -6.32 -28.14
CA GLU A 18 18.24 -7.34 -28.90
C GLU A 18 17.35 -8.55 -29.22
N THR A 19 17.36 -9.02 -30.46
CA THR A 19 16.63 -10.22 -30.89
C THR A 19 17.46 -11.14 -31.79
N GLY A 20 17.02 -12.38 -31.96
CA GLY A 20 17.64 -13.39 -32.83
C GLY A 20 18.81 -14.18 -32.22
N ARG A 21 19.25 -13.85 -30.99
CA ARG A 21 20.31 -14.60 -30.27
C ARG A 21 19.78 -15.66 -29.32
N VAL A 22 18.81 -15.33 -28.47
CA VAL A 22 18.30 -16.16 -27.36
C VAL A 22 16.83 -16.54 -27.59
N ALA A 23 16.40 -17.68 -27.03
CA ALA A 23 15.00 -18.15 -27.06
C ALA A 23 14.38 -18.26 -28.46
N LYS A 24 15.16 -18.70 -29.46
CA LYS A 24 14.79 -18.74 -30.89
C LYS A 24 13.60 -19.65 -31.25
N GLN A 25 13.10 -20.43 -30.29
CA GLN A 25 11.92 -21.29 -30.45
C GLN A 25 10.62 -20.57 -30.09
N ALA A 26 10.69 -19.42 -29.40
CA ALA A 26 9.52 -18.56 -29.23
C ALA A 26 9.19 -17.85 -30.55
N ASP A 27 7.92 -17.53 -30.76
CA ASP A 27 7.46 -16.76 -31.92
C ASP A 27 8.11 -15.37 -31.97
N GLY A 28 8.36 -14.76 -30.80
CA GLY A 28 9.20 -13.57 -30.66
C GLY A 28 9.97 -13.59 -29.35
N ALA A 29 11.20 -13.10 -29.37
CA ALA A 29 12.03 -12.96 -28.18
C ALA A 29 12.90 -11.71 -28.24
N VAL A 30 12.93 -10.92 -27.16
CA VAL A 30 13.76 -9.73 -27.02
C VAL A 30 14.48 -9.75 -25.68
N VAL A 31 15.80 -9.53 -25.72
CA VAL A 31 16.60 -9.21 -24.53
C VAL A 31 16.72 -7.69 -24.47
N ALA A 32 16.16 -7.10 -23.43
CA ALA A 32 16.30 -5.68 -23.15
C ALA A 32 17.33 -5.47 -22.04
N ARG A 33 18.17 -4.44 -22.21
CA ARG A 33 19.16 -4.04 -21.20
C ARG A 33 19.13 -2.53 -21.01
N TYR A 34 19.10 -2.09 -19.75
CA TYR A 34 19.18 -0.69 -19.36
C TYR A 34 20.08 -0.59 -18.13
N GLY A 35 21.26 0.01 -18.29
CA GLY A 35 22.35 -0.19 -17.33
C GLY A 35 22.79 -1.65 -17.31
N ASP A 36 22.85 -2.24 -16.12
CA ASP A 36 23.12 -3.66 -15.89
C ASP A 36 21.84 -4.46 -15.58
N THR A 37 20.67 -3.80 -15.54
CA THR A 37 19.38 -4.50 -15.54
C THR A 37 19.09 -5.10 -16.92
N VAL A 38 18.85 -6.42 -16.95
CA VAL A 38 18.59 -7.23 -18.14
C VAL A 38 17.32 -8.04 -17.97
N VAL A 39 16.40 -7.91 -18.92
CA VAL A 39 15.13 -8.66 -18.97
C VAL A 39 15.04 -9.40 -20.30
N LEU A 40 14.80 -10.71 -20.25
CA LEU A 40 14.41 -11.49 -21.42
C LEU A 40 12.89 -11.55 -21.48
N VAL A 41 12.30 -11.14 -22.59
CA VAL A 41 10.88 -11.28 -22.84
C VAL A 41 10.61 -12.14 -24.06
N THR A 42 9.73 -13.13 -23.92
CA THR A 42 9.29 -14.03 -24.99
C THR A 42 7.80 -13.89 -25.21
N ALA A 43 7.35 -13.96 -26.46
CA ALA A 43 5.95 -14.06 -26.85
C ALA A 43 5.74 -15.34 -27.66
N CYS A 44 4.74 -16.13 -27.28
CA CYS A 44 4.35 -17.37 -27.95
C CYS A 44 2.84 -17.38 -28.21
N MET A 45 2.42 -18.00 -29.30
CA MET A 45 1.01 -18.26 -29.59
C MET A 45 0.75 -19.76 -29.81
N ALA A 46 -0.43 -20.23 -29.43
CA ALA A 46 -0.93 -21.51 -29.90
C ALA A 46 -1.24 -21.44 -31.41
N PRO A 47 -1.01 -22.51 -32.18
CA PRO A 47 -1.31 -22.52 -33.61
C PRO A 47 -2.81 -22.44 -33.89
N GLU A 48 -3.63 -23.06 -33.03
CA GLU A 48 -5.08 -23.11 -33.18
C GLU A 48 -5.79 -22.18 -32.18
N PRO A 49 -6.93 -21.59 -32.56
CA PRO A 49 -7.77 -20.83 -31.65
C PRO A 49 -8.42 -21.75 -30.60
N VAL A 50 -8.72 -21.19 -29.43
CA VAL A 50 -9.43 -21.95 -28.39
C VAL A 50 -10.93 -21.93 -28.67
N GLU A 51 -11.52 -23.11 -28.95
CA GLU A 51 -12.95 -23.28 -29.15
C GLU A 51 -13.77 -22.82 -27.93
N GLY A 52 -14.89 -22.15 -28.18
CA GLY A 52 -15.83 -21.73 -27.13
C GLY A 52 -15.33 -20.61 -26.19
N ARG A 53 -14.19 -19.96 -26.48
CA ARG A 53 -13.75 -18.76 -25.75
C ARG A 53 -14.18 -17.48 -26.47
N ASP A 54 -14.96 -16.66 -25.78
CA ASP A 54 -15.43 -15.36 -26.29
C ASP A 54 -14.52 -14.17 -25.92
N PHE A 55 -13.35 -14.43 -25.33
CA PHE A 55 -12.41 -13.39 -24.87
C PHE A 55 -11.00 -13.65 -25.35
N LEU A 56 -10.17 -12.60 -25.40
CA LEU A 56 -8.74 -12.69 -25.71
C LEU A 56 -7.99 -13.55 -24.66
N PRO A 57 -7.47 -14.74 -25.02
CA PRO A 57 -6.73 -15.60 -24.11
C PRO A 57 -5.24 -15.18 -24.00
N LEU A 58 -5.01 -13.92 -23.61
CA LEU A 58 -3.69 -13.38 -23.31
C LEU A 58 -3.32 -13.66 -21.85
N THR A 59 -2.17 -14.30 -21.64
CA THR A 59 -1.54 -14.48 -20.33
C THR A 59 -0.18 -13.80 -20.32
N VAL A 60 0.06 -12.98 -19.30
CA VAL A 60 1.35 -12.32 -19.09
C VAL A 60 1.94 -12.77 -17.75
N ASP A 61 3.18 -13.21 -17.75
CA ASP A 61 3.91 -13.61 -16.54
C ASP A 61 5.23 -12.86 -16.45
N TYR A 62 5.41 -12.09 -15.39
CA TYR A 62 6.68 -11.46 -15.04
C TYR A 62 7.31 -12.20 -13.85
N ARG A 63 8.60 -12.54 -13.97
CA ARG A 63 9.35 -13.34 -13.00
C ARG A 63 10.66 -12.67 -12.58
N GLU A 64 10.82 -12.49 -11.28
CA GLU A 64 12.06 -12.03 -10.64
C GLU A 64 12.75 -13.24 -10.01
N TYR A 65 13.82 -13.71 -10.65
CA TYR A 65 14.65 -14.76 -10.09
C TYR A 65 15.71 -14.15 -9.19
N THR A 66 15.95 -14.70 -8.00
CA THR A 66 16.86 -14.07 -7.04
C THR A 66 18.32 -14.09 -7.51
N TYR A 67 18.66 -14.99 -8.46
CA TYR A 67 19.96 -14.98 -9.11
C TYR A 67 20.21 -13.67 -9.90
N SER A 68 19.17 -12.95 -10.31
CA SER A 68 19.32 -11.69 -11.03
C SER A 68 20.02 -10.62 -10.18
N ALA A 69 19.92 -10.75 -8.85
CA ALA A 69 20.62 -9.97 -7.85
C ALA A 69 21.74 -10.76 -7.12
N GLY A 70 22.11 -11.94 -7.62
CA GLY A 70 23.14 -12.79 -7.02
C GLY A 70 22.75 -13.43 -5.67
N LYS A 71 21.45 -13.55 -5.37
CA LYS A 71 20.93 -14.07 -4.09
C LYS A 71 20.34 -15.47 -4.23
N ILE A 72 20.36 -16.23 -3.12
CA ILE A 72 19.62 -17.50 -2.99
C ILE A 72 18.27 -17.20 -2.32
N PRO A 73 17.13 -17.77 -2.78
CA PRO A 73 15.83 -17.48 -2.21
C PRO A 73 15.75 -17.77 -0.71
N GLY A 74 15.09 -16.88 0.05
CA GLY A 74 15.01 -16.98 1.51
C GLY A 74 14.19 -18.19 2.01
N GLY A 75 13.27 -18.70 1.19
CA GLY A 75 12.34 -19.78 1.54
C GLY A 75 13.01 -21.11 1.91
N PHE A 76 12.22 -22.04 2.47
CA PHE A 76 12.70 -23.36 2.92
C PHE A 76 13.36 -24.17 1.80
N PHE A 77 12.75 -24.15 0.61
CA PHE A 77 13.21 -24.93 -0.56
C PHE A 77 14.36 -24.29 -1.34
N LYS A 78 14.79 -23.06 -1.00
CA LYS A 78 15.83 -22.32 -1.72
C LYS A 78 15.57 -22.22 -3.23
N ARG A 79 14.30 -22.07 -3.60
CA ARG A 79 13.78 -21.93 -4.96
C ARG A 79 12.62 -20.94 -4.96
N GLU A 80 12.49 -20.15 -6.02
CA GLU A 80 11.38 -19.25 -6.23
C GLU A 80 10.07 -20.05 -6.29
N GLY A 81 9.09 -19.64 -5.48
CA GLY A 81 7.80 -20.30 -5.36
C GLY A 81 6.70 -19.58 -6.15
N ARG A 82 5.54 -19.46 -5.51
CA ARG A 82 4.40 -18.69 -6.05
C ARG A 82 4.80 -17.26 -6.39
N PRO A 83 4.15 -16.62 -7.38
CA PRO A 83 4.39 -15.22 -7.68
C PRO A 83 4.26 -14.30 -6.47
N SER A 84 5.21 -13.40 -6.30
CA SER A 84 5.16 -12.32 -5.32
C SER A 84 4.09 -11.29 -5.70
N GLU A 85 3.70 -10.43 -4.74
CA GLU A 85 2.79 -9.31 -5.01
C GLU A 85 3.34 -8.43 -6.15
N ARG A 86 4.62 -8.10 -6.09
CA ARG A 86 5.32 -7.33 -7.12
C ARG A 86 5.28 -8.02 -8.47
N GLU A 87 5.55 -9.32 -8.54
CA GLU A 87 5.51 -10.07 -9.80
C GLU A 87 4.12 -10.05 -10.44
N VAL A 88 3.06 -10.17 -9.63
CA VAL A 88 1.67 -10.06 -10.09
C VAL A 88 1.35 -8.65 -10.57
N LEU A 89 1.78 -7.61 -9.86
CA LEU A 89 1.54 -6.21 -10.21
C LEU A 89 2.23 -5.83 -11.53
N VAL A 90 3.50 -6.22 -11.71
CA VAL A 90 4.23 -5.97 -12.97
C VAL A 90 3.65 -6.79 -14.11
N SER A 91 3.20 -8.03 -13.88
CA SER A 91 2.47 -8.80 -14.89
C SER A 91 1.22 -8.05 -15.38
N ARG A 92 0.49 -7.38 -14.46
CA ARG A 92 -0.66 -6.54 -14.83
C ARG A 92 -0.24 -5.25 -15.52
N LEU A 93 0.86 -4.64 -15.11
CA LEU A 93 1.42 -3.44 -15.73
C LEU A 93 1.77 -3.69 -17.21
N ILE A 94 2.23 -4.90 -17.54
CA ILE A 94 2.49 -5.33 -18.92
C ILE A 94 1.19 -5.70 -19.66
N ASP A 95 0.28 -6.46 -19.03
CA ASP A 95 -0.96 -6.92 -19.67
C ASP A 95 -1.89 -5.77 -20.10
N ARG A 96 -2.10 -4.80 -19.21
CA ARG A 96 -3.05 -3.69 -19.39
C ARG A 96 -2.88 -2.94 -20.72
N PRO A 97 -1.69 -2.42 -21.07
CA PRO A 97 -1.51 -1.68 -22.31
C PRO A 97 -1.39 -2.58 -23.55
N LEU A 98 -1.09 -3.88 -23.41
CA LEU A 98 -1.00 -4.79 -24.56
C LEU A 98 -2.38 -5.29 -25.00
N ARG A 99 -3.23 -5.66 -24.05
CA ARG A 99 -4.54 -6.28 -24.28
C ARG A 99 -5.44 -5.56 -25.29
N PRO A 100 -5.63 -4.22 -25.24
CA PRO A 100 -6.53 -3.53 -26.16
C PRO A 100 -5.98 -3.43 -27.60
N LEU A 101 -4.69 -3.74 -27.82
CA LEU A 101 -4.03 -3.59 -29.12
C LEU A 101 -4.02 -4.90 -29.93
N PHE A 102 -4.57 -5.98 -29.40
CA PHE A 102 -4.82 -7.19 -30.18
C PHE A 102 -6.05 -6.98 -31.07
N PRO A 103 -6.04 -7.49 -32.31
CA PRO A 103 -7.16 -7.35 -33.21
C PRO A 103 -8.39 -8.09 -32.67
N GLU A 104 -9.55 -7.53 -32.98
CA GLU A 104 -10.82 -8.18 -32.69
C GLU A 104 -10.88 -9.56 -33.37
N GLY A 105 -11.46 -10.54 -32.69
CA GLY A 105 -11.51 -11.92 -33.18
C GLY A 105 -10.25 -12.75 -32.93
N TRP A 106 -9.16 -12.20 -32.38
CA TRP A 106 -8.01 -13.03 -31.98
C TRP A 106 -8.38 -13.98 -30.83
N ARG A 107 -8.23 -15.29 -31.05
CA ARG A 107 -8.62 -16.37 -30.11
C ARG A 107 -7.53 -17.41 -29.85
N ASN A 108 -6.35 -17.23 -30.42
CA ASN A 108 -5.21 -18.10 -30.16
C ASN A 108 -4.63 -17.76 -28.79
N GLU A 109 -4.41 -18.80 -27.97
CA GLU A 109 -3.78 -18.63 -26.67
C GLU A 109 -2.41 -17.96 -26.85
N THR A 110 -2.23 -16.83 -26.18
CA THR A 110 -1.04 -15.99 -26.33
C THR A 110 -0.38 -15.84 -24.97
N GLN A 111 0.90 -16.19 -24.87
CA GLN A 111 1.65 -16.06 -23.63
C GLN A 111 2.84 -15.12 -23.82
N VAL A 112 2.95 -14.13 -22.92
CA VAL A 112 4.13 -13.27 -22.79
C VAL A 112 4.81 -13.57 -21.46
N ILE A 113 6.08 -13.96 -21.51
CA ILE A 113 6.87 -14.24 -20.29
C ILE A 113 8.03 -13.26 -20.24
N ALA A 114 8.11 -12.47 -19.17
CA ALA A 114 9.22 -11.58 -18.87
C ALA A 114 10.05 -12.14 -17.70
N MET A 115 11.32 -12.43 -17.95
CA MET A 115 12.27 -12.97 -16.98
C MET A 115 13.35 -11.93 -16.69
N VAL A 116 13.45 -11.48 -15.45
CA VAL A 116 14.58 -10.64 -15.02
C VAL A 116 15.81 -11.54 -14.87
N LEU A 117 16.80 -11.32 -15.74
CA LEU A 117 18.03 -12.13 -15.79
C LEU A 117 19.17 -11.50 -14.99
N SER A 118 19.22 -10.17 -14.99
CA SER A 118 20.15 -9.38 -14.18
C SER A 118 19.41 -8.12 -13.74
N ALA A 119 19.66 -7.68 -12.52
CA ALA A 119 19.03 -6.48 -11.99
C ALA A 119 20.13 -5.68 -11.29
N ASP A 120 20.34 -4.44 -11.74
CA ASP A 120 21.12 -3.47 -10.99
C ASP A 120 20.23 -2.80 -9.94
N SER A 121 20.80 -2.43 -8.80
CA SER A 121 20.07 -1.78 -7.71
C SER A 121 19.59 -0.37 -8.06
N GLU A 122 19.79 0.08 -9.30
CA GLU A 122 19.53 1.43 -9.77
C GLU A 122 18.29 1.50 -10.66
N ASN A 123 18.08 0.54 -11.56
CA ASN A 123 17.04 0.59 -12.59
C ASN A 123 15.94 -0.43 -12.28
N ASP A 124 14.70 0.05 -12.13
CA ASP A 124 13.55 -0.82 -11.93
C ASP A 124 13.25 -1.61 -13.24
N PRO A 125 13.17 -2.96 -13.22
CA PRO A 125 12.95 -3.76 -14.42
C PRO A 125 11.55 -3.62 -15.04
N ASP A 126 10.58 -3.02 -14.36
CA ASP A 126 9.18 -3.07 -14.76
C ASP A 126 8.89 -2.36 -16.09
N VAL A 127 9.32 -1.11 -16.27
CA VAL A 127 9.14 -0.34 -17.52
C VAL A 127 9.96 -0.92 -18.68
N ILE A 128 11.10 -1.54 -18.36
CA ILE A 128 11.93 -2.27 -19.31
C ILE A 128 11.18 -3.51 -19.81
N ALA A 129 10.53 -4.25 -18.91
CA ALA A 129 9.76 -5.44 -19.24
C ALA A 129 8.53 -5.11 -20.11
N VAL A 130 7.81 -4.01 -19.84
CA VAL A 130 6.69 -3.57 -20.69
C VAL A 130 7.18 -3.27 -22.11
N THR A 131 8.26 -2.51 -22.23
CA THR A 131 8.85 -2.14 -23.52
C THR A 131 9.34 -3.37 -24.30
N ALA A 132 10.03 -4.29 -23.62
CA ALA A 132 10.53 -5.52 -24.20
C ALA A 132 9.41 -6.49 -24.62
N ALA A 133 8.30 -6.54 -23.87
CA ALA A 133 7.11 -7.31 -24.24
C ALA A 133 6.49 -6.81 -25.55
N SER A 134 6.34 -5.50 -25.70
CA SER A 134 5.89 -4.93 -26.97
C SER A 134 6.86 -5.25 -28.10
N ALA A 135 8.17 -5.11 -27.88
CA ALA A 135 9.15 -5.41 -28.92
C ALA A 135 9.12 -6.89 -29.35
N ALA A 136 8.98 -7.82 -28.40
CA ALA A 136 8.86 -9.24 -28.67
C ALA A 136 7.60 -9.58 -29.50
N LEU A 137 6.46 -8.97 -29.17
CA LEU A 137 5.22 -9.10 -29.94
C LEU A 137 5.33 -8.47 -31.34
N CYS A 138 5.94 -7.29 -31.45
CA CYS A 138 6.18 -6.64 -32.74
C CYS A 138 7.09 -7.47 -33.64
N CYS A 139 8.10 -8.15 -33.08
CA CYS A 139 9.05 -8.99 -33.83
C CYS A 139 8.54 -10.42 -34.11
N SER A 140 7.35 -10.81 -33.66
CA SER A 140 6.78 -12.15 -33.89
C SER A 140 5.72 -12.18 -35.00
N PRO A 141 5.29 -13.37 -35.45
CA PRO A 141 4.11 -13.52 -36.31
C PRO A 141 2.78 -13.13 -35.66
N ILE A 142 2.72 -12.98 -34.33
CA ILE A 142 1.49 -12.61 -33.60
C ILE A 142 0.98 -11.27 -34.16
N PRO A 143 -0.34 -11.10 -34.38
CA PRO A 143 -0.92 -9.94 -35.08
C PRO A 143 -0.97 -8.68 -34.20
N PHE A 144 0.19 -8.30 -33.67
CA PHE A 144 0.39 -7.12 -32.87
C PHE A 144 1.25 -6.13 -33.67
N THR A 145 0.63 -5.04 -34.10
CA THR A 145 1.21 -4.08 -35.07
C THR A 145 1.45 -2.69 -34.50
N THR A 146 0.87 -2.37 -33.35
CA THR A 146 1.00 -1.07 -32.69
C THR A 146 2.01 -1.18 -31.56
N PRO A 147 3.29 -0.79 -31.77
CA PRO A 147 4.26 -0.81 -30.69
C PRO A 147 3.87 0.16 -29.57
N ILE A 148 4.11 -0.28 -28.34
CA ILE A 148 4.05 0.55 -27.14
C ILE A 148 5.40 0.55 -26.45
N ALA A 149 5.65 1.60 -25.67
CA ALA A 149 6.75 1.63 -24.71
C ALA A 149 6.24 2.18 -23.39
N ALA A 150 7.00 1.94 -22.33
CA ALA A 150 6.73 2.51 -21.02
C ALA A 150 7.94 3.26 -20.48
N VAL A 151 7.66 4.35 -19.76
CA VAL A 151 8.64 5.12 -19.01
C VAL A 151 8.08 5.42 -17.62
N ARG A 152 8.97 5.54 -16.63
CA ARG A 152 8.65 6.06 -15.32
C ARG A 152 9.05 7.52 -15.25
N VAL A 153 8.19 8.40 -14.75
CA VAL A 153 8.51 9.82 -14.55
C VAL A 153 8.54 10.10 -13.04
N GLY A 154 9.61 10.74 -12.60
CA GLY A 154 9.78 11.26 -11.26
C GLY A 154 9.65 12.78 -11.22
N LEU A 155 9.19 13.34 -10.11
CA LEU A 155 9.29 14.77 -9.80
C LEU A 155 10.33 14.99 -8.68
N LEU A 156 11.51 15.50 -9.04
CA LEU A 156 12.64 15.74 -8.14
C LEU A 156 12.96 17.22 -8.11
N ASN A 157 12.85 17.87 -6.94
CA ASN A 157 13.08 19.32 -6.80
C ASN A 157 12.33 20.14 -7.86
N ASP A 158 11.04 19.82 -8.06
CA ASP A 158 10.14 20.40 -9.08
C ASP A 158 10.56 20.17 -10.56
N THR A 159 11.53 19.28 -10.80
CA THR A 159 11.97 18.89 -12.14
C THR A 159 11.49 17.48 -12.49
N LEU A 160 10.93 17.32 -13.69
CA LEU A 160 10.52 16.01 -14.20
C LEU A 160 11.75 15.25 -14.72
N VAL A 161 11.87 13.99 -14.31
CA VAL A 161 12.99 13.11 -14.69
C VAL A 161 12.44 11.79 -15.22
N ALA A 162 12.96 11.36 -16.37
CA ALA A 162 12.60 10.09 -16.99
C ALA A 162 13.44 8.95 -16.40
N ASN A 163 12.78 7.82 -16.14
CA ASN A 163 13.30 6.61 -15.51
C ASN A 163 14.20 6.88 -14.29
N PRO A 164 13.75 7.64 -13.28
CA PRO A 164 14.56 7.92 -12.09
C PRO A 164 15.05 6.61 -11.46
N THR A 165 16.27 6.62 -10.94
CA THR A 165 16.84 5.46 -10.23
C THR A 165 15.99 5.09 -9.02
N VAL A 166 16.11 3.85 -8.53
CA VAL A 166 15.42 3.38 -7.32
C VAL A 166 15.71 4.30 -6.12
N ALA A 167 16.92 4.85 -6.02
CA ALA A 167 17.29 5.80 -4.98
C ALA A 167 16.57 7.15 -5.14
N GLU A 168 16.56 7.71 -6.36
CA GLU A 168 15.85 8.96 -6.66
C GLU A 168 14.34 8.84 -6.48
N GLN A 169 13.75 7.69 -6.79
CA GLN A 169 12.33 7.47 -6.56
C GLN A 169 11.92 7.63 -5.09
N LYS A 170 12.81 7.28 -4.14
CA LYS A 170 12.54 7.43 -2.70
C LYS A 170 12.43 8.89 -2.27
N SER A 171 13.07 9.82 -2.97
CA SER A 171 13.01 11.26 -2.71
C SER A 171 12.04 12.00 -3.65
N SER A 172 11.38 11.28 -4.56
CA SER A 172 10.50 11.89 -5.55
C SER A 172 9.10 12.14 -4.99
N ALA A 173 8.54 13.31 -5.33
CA ALA A 173 7.15 13.64 -4.97
C ALA A 173 6.12 12.94 -5.86
N LEU A 174 6.55 12.42 -7.02
CA LEU A 174 5.70 11.73 -8.00
C LEU A 174 6.44 10.50 -8.49
N ASN A 175 5.75 9.36 -8.54
CA ASN A 175 6.20 8.18 -9.26
C ASN A 175 5.07 7.75 -10.18
N ILE A 176 5.19 8.08 -11.46
CA ILE A 176 4.17 7.77 -12.46
C ILE A 176 4.77 6.90 -13.57
N VAL A 177 4.19 5.72 -13.77
CA VAL A 177 4.48 4.89 -14.94
C VAL A 177 3.47 5.23 -16.02
N VAL A 178 3.98 5.58 -17.19
CA VAL A 178 3.20 5.89 -18.40
C VAL A 178 3.56 4.86 -19.45
N ALA A 179 2.56 4.21 -20.04
CA ALA A 179 2.73 3.39 -21.22
C ALA A 179 1.83 3.89 -22.35
N GLY A 180 2.36 3.92 -23.56
CA GLY A 180 1.66 4.51 -24.69
C GLY A 180 2.20 4.06 -26.03
N SER A 181 1.43 4.35 -27.07
CA SER A 181 1.84 4.27 -28.47
C SER A 181 2.43 5.62 -28.92
N GLU A 182 2.81 5.69 -30.19
CA GLU A 182 3.34 6.92 -30.80
C GLU A 182 2.34 8.08 -30.72
N GLN A 183 1.05 7.74 -30.82
CA GLN A 183 -0.04 8.71 -30.92
C GLN A 183 -0.71 9.00 -29.59
N ALA A 184 -0.79 8.02 -28.67
CA ALA A 184 -1.61 8.15 -27.47
C ALA A 184 -1.01 7.41 -26.27
N ILE A 185 -1.31 7.92 -25.07
CA ILE A 185 -1.13 7.18 -23.82
C ILE A 185 -2.20 6.09 -23.76
N VAL A 186 -1.83 4.89 -23.33
CA VAL A 186 -2.71 3.72 -23.23
C VAL A 186 -2.95 3.34 -21.76
N MET A 187 -1.95 3.54 -20.91
CA MET A 187 -2.02 3.15 -19.51
C MET A 187 -1.19 4.08 -18.63
N VAL A 188 -1.74 4.38 -17.46
CA VAL A 188 -1.06 5.15 -16.40
C VAL A 188 -1.23 4.44 -15.06
N GLU A 189 -0.17 4.44 -14.26
CA GLU A 189 -0.15 3.97 -12.88
C GLU A 189 0.75 4.90 -12.05
N ALA A 190 0.19 5.63 -11.08
CA ALA A 190 0.92 6.65 -10.33
C ALA A 190 0.71 6.57 -8.81
N GLY A 191 1.76 6.93 -8.07
CA GLY A 191 1.71 7.34 -6.66
C GLY A 191 2.35 8.71 -6.48
N ALA A 192 1.83 9.51 -5.57
CA ALA A 192 2.24 10.89 -5.39
C ALA A 192 2.14 11.35 -3.92
N LEU A 193 2.89 12.40 -3.60
CA LEU A 193 2.86 13.12 -2.33
C LEU A 193 1.99 14.39 -2.47
N GLU A 194 0.68 14.21 -2.67
CA GLU A 194 -0.29 15.31 -2.84
C GLU A 194 0.08 16.27 -3.98
N VAL A 195 0.42 15.72 -5.16
CA VAL A 195 0.85 16.50 -6.32
C VAL A 195 -0.38 17.12 -7.02
N PRO A 196 -0.34 18.41 -7.42
CA PRO A 196 -1.44 19.06 -8.13
C PRO A 196 -1.74 18.44 -9.50
N GLU A 197 -3.00 18.51 -9.94
CA GLU A 197 -3.47 17.98 -11.22
C GLU A 197 -2.64 18.47 -12.42
N GLU A 198 -2.25 19.76 -12.40
CA GLU A 198 -1.46 20.37 -13.47
C GLU A 198 -0.09 19.67 -13.65
N LYS A 199 0.60 19.42 -12.54
CA LYS A 199 1.90 18.75 -12.55
C LYS A 199 1.80 17.30 -13.01
N ILE A 200 0.66 16.65 -12.77
CA ILE A 200 0.40 15.32 -13.31
C ILE A 200 0.26 15.37 -14.84
N VAL A 201 -0.45 16.36 -15.39
CA VAL A 201 -0.57 16.54 -16.85
C VAL A 201 0.80 16.81 -17.49
N GLU A 202 1.60 17.70 -16.91
CA GLU A 202 2.99 17.94 -17.35
C GLU A 202 3.81 16.64 -17.37
N ALA A 203 3.68 15.80 -16.34
CA ALA A 203 4.39 14.52 -16.25
C ALA A 203 3.93 13.50 -17.32
N LEU A 204 2.62 13.47 -17.64
CA LEU A 204 2.08 12.61 -18.69
C LEU A 204 2.61 13.01 -20.08
N GLU A 205 2.64 14.31 -20.37
CA GLU A 205 3.18 14.84 -21.63
C GLU A 205 4.68 14.54 -21.77
N PHE A 206 5.45 14.82 -20.72
CA PHE A 206 6.87 14.52 -20.69
C PHE A 206 7.14 13.01 -20.88
N GLY A 207 6.39 12.16 -20.18
CA GLY A 207 6.49 10.71 -20.36
C GLY A 207 6.16 10.26 -21.78
N HIS A 208 5.12 10.82 -22.41
CA HIS A 208 4.75 10.48 -23.78
C HIS A 208 5.82 10.88 -24.81
N GLN A 209 6.50 12.01 -24.59
CA GLN A 209 7.62 12.43 -25.45
C GLN A 209 8.78 11.42 -25.41
N GLU A 210 9.14 10.90 -24.24
CA GLU A 210 10.17 9.86 -24.12
C GLU A 210 9.73 8.53 -24.72
N ILE A 211 8.46 8.14 -24.54
CA ILE A 211 7.86 6.94 -25.15
C ILE A 211 8.01 6.95 -26.67
N ARG A 212 7.76 8.09 -27.33
CA ARG A 212 7.91 8.20 -28.80
C ARG A 212 9.31 7.87 -29.29
N LYS A 213 10.36 8.25 -28.54
CA LYS A 213 11.76 7.91 -28.88
C LYS A 213 11.97 6.40 -28.84
N VAL A 214 11.46 5.73 -27.81
CA VAL A 214 11.59 4.27 -27.65
C VAL A 214 10.80 3.52 -28.72
N ILE A 215 9.61 4.00 -29.07
CA ILE A 215 8.79 3.40 -30.13
C ILE A 215 9.49 3.45 -31.49
N ALA A 216 10.15 4.57 -31.82
CA ALA A 216 10.93 4.67 -33.06
C ALA A 216 11.99 3.55 -33.13
N ALA A 217 12.65 3.25 -32.01
CA ALA A 217 13.60 2.17 -31.92
C ALA A 217 12.92 0.79 -32.09
N ILE A 218 11.78 0.54 -31.45
CA ILE A 218 11.03 -0.72 -31.63
C ILE A 218 10.63 -0.92 -33.10
N ARG A 219 10.18 0.14 -33.79
CA ARG A 219 9.85 0.08 -35.22
C ARG A 219 11.07 -0.27 -36.06
N GLU A 220 12.21 0.35 -35.81
CA GLU A 220 13.46 0.03 -36.51
C GLU A 220 13.86 -1.44 -36.30
N LEU A 221 13.71 -1.97 -35.08
CA LEU A 221 13.96 -3.39 -34.79
C LEU A 221 12.99 -4.30 -35.56
N GLN A 222 11.70 -3.95 -35.56
CA GLN A 222 10.67 -4.67 -36.29
C GLN A 222 10.94 -4.69 -37.80
N GLU A 223 11.36 -3.57 -38.38
CA GLU A 223 11.72 -3.45 -39.81
C GLU A 223 12.90 -4.34 -40.17
N ARG A 224 13.92 -4.42 -39.31
CA ARG A 224 15.10 -5.31 -39.52
C ARG A 224 14.73 -6.79 -39.44
N VAL A 225 13.76 -7.16 -38.60
CA VAL A 225 13.27 -8.54 -38.48
C VAL A 225 12.30 -8.89 -39.61
N ASN A 226 11.46 -7.92 -40.00
CA ASN A 226 10.40 -8.04 -41.00
C ASN A 226 9.52 -9.30 -40.83
N PRO A 227 8.85 -9.48 -39.67
CA PRO A 227 8.06 -10.68 -39.41
C PRO A 227 6.77 -10.69 -40.25
N GLN A 228 6.43 -11.86 -40.79
CA GLN A 228 5.11 -12.07 -41.41
C GLN A 228 4.05 -12.23 -40.33
N LYS A 229 3.14 -11.26 -40.25
CA LYS A 229 2.03 -11.28 -39.29
C LYS A 229 0.96 -12.26 -39.75
N VAL A 230 0.37 -12.96 -38.78
CA VAL A 230 -0.85 -13.74 -39.00
C VAL A 230 -1.96 -12.78 -39.40
N ASP A 231 -2.64 -13.09 -40.49
CA ASP A 231 -3.82 -12.34 -40.90
C ASP A 231 -5.01 -12.76 -40.03
N VAL A 232 -5.73 -11.78 -39.48
CA VAL A 232 -6.89 -12.02 -38.60
C VAL A 232 -8.11 -11.47 -39.30
N GLN A 233 -9.01 -12.38 -39.67
CA GLN A 233 -10.29 -12.00 -40.24
C GLN A 233 -11.20 -11.50 -39.12
N PRO A 234 -11.79 -10.30 -39.27
CA PRO A 234 -12.79 -9.81 -38.33
C PRO A 234 -13.93 -10.83 -38.19
N PRO A 235 -14.55 -10.92 -36.99
CA PRO A 235 -15.72 -11.76 -36.82
C PRO A 235 -16.82 -11.36 -37.83
N PRO A 236 -17.49 -12.31 -38.51
CA PRO A 236 -18.55 -11.98 -39.46
C PRO A 236 -19.68 -11.15 -38.81
N PHE A 237 -20.25 -10.21 -39.55
CA PHE A 237 -21.35 -9.38 -39.07
C PHE A 237 -22.46 -9.35 -40.12
N ASP A 238 -23.69 -9.62 -39.70
CA ASP A 238 -24.87 -9.62 -40.56
C ASP A 238 -25.69 -8.35 -40.31
N GLU A 239 -25.52 -7.38 -41.21
CA GLU A 239 -26.20 -6.09 -41.21
C GLU A 239 -27.73 -6.22 -41.30
N GLU A 240 -28.22 -7.20 -42.05
CA GLU A 240 -29.65 -7.39 -42.23
C GLU A 240 -30.28 -7.97 -40.96
N LEU A 241 -29.63 -8.96 -40.35
CA LEU A 241 -30.02 -9.49 -39.05
C LEU A 241 -29.95 -8.43 -37.94
N TYR A 242 -28.93 -7.58 -37.96
CA TYR A 242 -28.83 -6.44 -37.03
C TYR A 242 -30.04 -5.52 -37.13
N ARG A 243 -30.41 -5.08 -38.35
CA ARG A 243 -31.59 -4.22 -38.57
C ARG A 243 -32.89 -4.89 -38.16
N GLN A 244 -33.03 -6.20 -38.39
CA GLN A 244 -34.21 -6.96 -37.95
C GLN A 244 -34.31 -6.99 -36.42
N ILE A 245 -33.20 -7.24 -35.73
CA ILE A 245 -33.16 -7.24 -34.26
C ILE A 245 -33.47 -5.84 -33.72
N GLU A 246 -32.87 -4.80 -34.29
CA GLU A 246 -33.12 -3.40 -33.93
C GLU A 246 -34.60 -3.02 -34.08
N ALA A 247 -35.20 -3.32 -35.24
CA ALA A 247 -36.61 -3.00 -35.50
C ALA A 247 -37.58 -3.74 -34.57
N GLN A 248 -37.30 -5.00 -34.24
CA GLN A 248 -38.21 -5.83 -33.44
C GLN A 248 -38.01 -5.69 -31.93
N TYR A 249 -36.78 -5.52 -31.48
CA TYR A 249 -36.41 -5.58 -30.06
C TYR A 249 -35.79 -4.29 -29.53
N GLY A 250 -35.49 -3.32 -30.39
CA GLY A 250 -34.78 -2.08 -30.04
C GLY A 250 -35.44 -1.32 -28.89
N GLU A 251 -36.72 -0.96 -28.99
CA GLU A 251 -37.41 -0.20 -27.92
C GLU A 251 -37.41 -0.95 -26.59
N ARG A 252 -37.58 -2.28 -26.62
CA ARG A 252 -37.57 -3.13 -25.42
C ARG A 252 -36.17 -3.21 -24.80
N LEU A 253 -35.13 -3.25 -25.63
CA LEU A 253 -33.75 -3.23 -25.19
C LEU A 253 -33.42 -1.87 -24.55
N HIS A 254 -33.79 -0.77 -25.19
CA HIS A 254 -33.58 0.58 -24.69
C HIS A 254 -34.27 0.78 -23.32
N ASP A 255 -35.53 0.35 -23.17
CA ASP A 255 -36.22 0.35 -21.86
C ASP A 255 -35.49 -0.52 -20.83
N ALA A 256 -35.02 -1.72 -21.21
CA ALA A 256 -34.32 -2.62 -20.30
C ALA A 256 -32.96 -2.07 -19.82
N LEU A 257 -32.32 -1.20 -20.60
CA LEU A 257 -31.05 -0.53 -20.26
C LEU A 257 -31.24 0.67 -19.31
N ASP A 258 -32.47 1.15 -19.14
CA ASP A 258 -32.79 2.27 -18.24
C ASP A 258 -32.65 1.86 -16.77
N THR A 259 -31.46 2.07 -16.22
CA THR A 259 -31.17 1.80 -14.81
C THR A 259 -31.78 2.81 -13.83
N ALA A 260 -32.34 3.92 -14.32
CA ALA A 260 -33.14 4.82 -13.49
C ALA A 260 -34.51 4.18 -13.19
N LYS A 261 -35.03 3.39 -14.15
CA LYS A 261 -36.30 2.66 -14.03
C LYS A 261 -36.13 1.31 -13.35
N TYR A 262 -35.06 0.58 -13.67
CA TYR A 262 -34.81 -0.76 -13.14
C TYR A 262 -33.45 -0.83 -12.42
N PRO A 263 -33.37 -1.26 -11.15
CA PRO A 263 -32.08 -1.47 -10.48
C PRO A 263 -31.17 -2.39 -11.28
N LYS A 264 -29.84 -2.27 -11.13
CA LYS A 264 -28.84 -2.97 -11.97
C LYS A 264 -29.17 -4.44 -12.21
N ARG A 265 -29.45 -5.19 -11.14
CA ARG A 265 -29.74 -6.64 -11.22
C ARG A 265 -30.99 -6.94 -12.04
N GLU A 266 -32.00 -6.08 -11.96
CA GLU A 266 -33.23 -6.24 -12.72
C GLU A 266 -33.02 -5.86 -14.19
N SER A 267 -32.37 -4.73 -14.47
CA SER A 267 -31.97 -4.33 -15.82
C SER A 267 -31.20 -5.45 -16.52
N TYR A 268 -30.18 -6.03 -15.85
CA TYR A 268 -29.38 -7.11 -16.43
C TYR A 268 -30.22 -8.37 -16.69
N ARG A 269 -31.15 -8.72 -15.78
CA ARG A 269 -32.07 -9.85 -16.00
C ARG A 269 -32.95 -9.62 -17.22
N ARG A 270 -33.44 -8.39 -17.43
CA ARG A 270 -34.30 -8.03 -18.58
C ARG A 270 -33.52 -8.10 -19.89
N VAL A 271 -32.30 -7.56 -19.91
CA VAL A 271 -31.38 -7.64 -21.07
C VAL A 271 -31.08 -9.10 -21.43
N GLU A 272 -30.74 -9.92 -20.44
CA GLU A 272 -30.47 -11.36 -20.67
C GLU A 272 -31.70 -12.14 -21.10
N ALA A 273 -32.89 -11.81 -20.57
CA ALA A 273 -34.14 -12.42 -21.01
C ALA A 273 -34.43 -12.09 -22.49
N LEU A 274 -34.19 -10.85 -22.89
CA LEU A 274 -34.35 -10.40 -24.27
C LEU A 274 -33.36 -11.10 -25.21
N LYS A 275 -32.09 -11.23 -24.79
CA LYS A 275 -31.08 -12.00 -25.53
C LYS A 275 -31.52 -13.45 -25.73
N LYS A 276 -32.02 -14.10 -24.70
CA LYS A 276 -32.54 -15.48 -24.78
C LYS A 276 -33.74 -15.60 -25.71
N GLU A 277 -34.65 -14.62 -25.69
CA GLU A 277 -35.80 -14.57 -26.58
C GLU A 277 -35.38 -14.48 -28.05
N ILE A 278 -34.42 -13.61 -28.36
CA ILE A 278 -33.84 -13.47 -29.72
C ILE A 278 -33.21 -14.78 -30.18
N LEU A 279 -32.39 -15.40 -29.31
CA LEU A 279 -31.73 -16.67 -29.64
C LEU A 279 -32.71 -17.85 -29.77
N ALA A 280 -33.83 -17.83 -29.05
CA ALA A 280 -34.87 -18.86 -29.13
C ALA A 280 -35.73 -18.75 -30.39
N ALA A 281 -35.78 -17.58 -31.04
CA ALA A 281 -36.44 -17.40 -32.33
C ALA A 281 -35.66 -18.03 -33.50
N ILE A 282 -34.40 -18.44 -33.27
CA ILE A 282 -33.52 -19.06 -34.24
C ILE A 282 -33.43 -20.57 -33.92
N PRO A 283 -33.57 -21.48 -34.91
CA PRO A 283 -33.43 -22.92 -34.70
C PRO A 283 -32.15 -23.29 -33.94
N GLU A 284 -32.23 -24.23 -33.00
CA GLU A 284 -31.07 -24.64 -32.18
C GLU A 284 -29.92 -25.22 -33.02
N GLU A 285 -30.24 -25.84 -34.15
CA GLU A 285 -29.29 -26.43 -35.10
C GLU A 285 -28.51 -25.37 -35.90
N ASP A 286 -28.97 -24.11 -35.92
CA ASP A 286 -28.35 -22.99 -36.64
C ASP A 286 -27.42 -22.20 -35.71
N GLU A 287 -26.33 -22.85 -35.29
CA GLU A 287 -25.32 -22.26 -34.38
C GLU A 287 -24.68 -21.00 -34.95
N GLU A 288 -24.47 -20.95 -36.27
CA GLU A 288 -23.87 -19.81 -36.97
C GLU A 288 -24.78 -18.57 -36.87
N LYS A 289 -26.06 -18.70 -37.21
CA LYS A 289 -27.00 -17.59 -37.13
C LYS A 289 -27.25 -17.15 -35.69
N ARG A 290 -27.22 -18.07 -34.72
CA ARG A 290 -27.28 -17.73 -33.28
C ARG A 290 -26.06 -16.92 -32.83
N ALA A 291 -24.86 -17.27 -33.30
CA ALA A 291 -23.65 -16.51 -33.01
C ALA A 291 -23.69 -15.11 -33.64
N LEU A 292 -24.17 -14.99 -34.88
CA LEU A 292 -24.39 -13.70 -35.56
C LEU A 292 -25.44 -12.84 -34.83
N ALA A 293 -26.57 -13.44 -34.42
CA ALA A 293 -27.61 -12.75 -33.67
C ALA A 293 -27.11 -12.26 -32.30
N SER A 294 -26.34 -13.08 -31.59
CA SER A 294 -25.72 -12.66 -30.34
C SER A 294 -24.79 -11.47 -30.57
N ARG A 295 -23.97 -11.48 -31.62
CA ARG A 295 -23.06 -10.37 -31.97
C ARG A 295 -23.83 -9.10 -32.31
N ALA A 296 -24.86 -9.21 -33.13
CA ALA A 296 -25.75 -8.10 -33.49
C ALA A 296 -26.45 -7.49 -32.26
N PHE A 297 -26.91 -8.34 -31.33
CA PHE A 297 -27.51 -7.88 -30.08
C PHE A 297 -26.51 -7.13 -29.18
N GLU A 298 -25.29 -7.64 -29.03
CA GLU A 298 -24.23 -6.98 -28.25
C GLU A 298 -23.85 -5.63 -28.88
N ARG A 299 -23.75 -5.57 -30.21
CA ARG A 299 -23.49 -4.32 -30.93
C ARG A 299 -24.61 -3.30 -30.74
N LEU A 300 -25.87 -3.72 -30.86
CA LEU A 300 -27.02 -2.84 -30.65
C LEU A 300 -27.04 -2.28 -29.22
N ARG A 301 -26.74 -3.14 -28.23
CA ARG A 301 -26.63 -2.76 -26.82
C ARG A 301 -25.56 -1.70 -26.59
N GLU A 302 -24.38 -1.87 -27.20
CA GLU A 302 -23.31 -0.89 -27.17
C GLU A 302 -23.71 0.43 -27.85
N CYS A 303 -24.30 0.37 -29.05
CA CYS A 303 -24.73 1.55 -29.80
C CYS A 303 -25.72 2.40 -29.00
N TYR A 304 -26.79 1.81 -28.48
CA TYR A 304 -27.77 2.55 -27.66
C TYR A 304 -27.16 3.18 -26.42
N PHE A 305 -26.27 2.47 -25.74
CA PHE A 305 -25.58 3.01 -24.59
C PHE A 305 -24.76 4.26 -24.94
N ARG A 306 -24.02 4.20 -26.06
CA ARG A 306 -23.16 5.30 -26.51
C ARG A 306 -23.97 6.46 -27.07
N ASP A 307 -25.04 6.19 -27.81
CA ASP A 307 -25.93 7.21 -28.37
C ASP A 307 -26.68 7.97 -27.27
N ASP A 308 -27.14 7.29 -26.23
CA ASP A 308 -27.76 7.94 -25.07
C ASP A 308 -26.82 8.98 -24.45
N ILE A 309 -25.53 8.66 -24.33
CA ILE A 309 -24.52 9.55 -23.76
C ILE A 309 -24.14 10.66 -24.73
N LEU A 310 -23.75 10.32 -25.96
CA LEU A 310 -23.14 11.27 -26.91
C LEU A 310 -24.16 12.13 -27.66
N ILE A 311 -25.35 11.59 -27.92
CA ILE A 311 -26.41 12.25 -28.71
C ILE A 311 -27.48 12.82 -27.79
N HIS A 312 -27.97 12.01 -26.86
CA HIS A 312 -29.10 12.40 -26.00
C HIS A 312 -28.67 13.08 -24.69
N GLY A 313 -27.37 13.09 -24.38
CA GLY A 313 -26.84 13.73 -23.17
C GLY A 313 -27.33 13.07 -21.88
N ARG A 314 -27.67 11.78 -21.93
CA ARG A 314 -28.35 11.04 -20.87
C ARG A 314 -27.51 9.85 -20.41
N ARG A 315 -27.37 9.69 -19.10
CA ARG A 315 -26.83 8.47 -18.49
C ARG A 315 -27.93 7.43 -18.28
N PRO A 316 -27.61 6.12 -18.27
CA PRO A 316 -28.59 5.07 -18.01
C PRO A 316 -29.34 5.22 -16.68
N ASP A 317 -28.73 5.83 -15.67
CA ASP A 317 -29.36 6.06 -14.36
C ASP A 317 -29.93 7.48 -14.19
N GLY A 318 -29.95 8.26 -15.26
CA GLY A 318 -30.51 9.62 -15.29
C GLY A 318 -29.68 10.69 -14.60
N ARG A 319 -28.48 10.36 -14.09
CA ARG A 319 -27.56 11.36 -13.52
C ARG A 319 -27.05 12.33 -14.58
N ARG A 320 -26.65 13.52 -14.14
CA ARG A 320 -25.78 14.38 -14.95
C ARG A 320 -24.39 13.76 -15.08
N PHE A 321 -23.63 14.21 -16.07
CA PHE A 321 -22.26 13.73 -16.33
C PHE A 321 -21.29 14.07 -15.20
N ASP A 322 -21.50 15.17 -14.48
CA ASP A 322 -20.68 15.61 -13.35
C ASP A 322 -21.15 15.12 -11.98
N GLN A 323 -22.23 14.34 -11.92
CA GLN A 323 -22.90 13.98 -10.68
C GLN A 323 -22.40 12.65 -10.09
N ILE A 324 -22.03 12.68 -8.81
CA ILE A 324 -21.75 11.47 -8.01
C ILE A 324 -23.04 10.75 -7.61
N ARG A 325 -22.98 9.41 -7.41
CA ARG A 325 -24.09 8.66 -6.81
C ARG A 325 -24.27 9.04 -5.34
N PRO A 326 -25.45 8.75 -4.74
CA PRO A 326 -25.65 8.94 -3.31
C PRO A 326 -24.57 8.23 -2.50
N VAL A 327 -24.02 8.91 -1.49
CA VAL A 327 -22.97 8.39 -0.62
C VAL A 327 -23.46 8.32 0.82
N THR A 328 -23.20 7.20 1.48
CA THR A 328 -23.33 7.07 2.93
C THR A 328 -22.02 6.56 3.52
N CYS A 329 -21.71 7.08 4.70
CA CYS A 329 -20.50 6.77 5.44
C CYS A 329 -20.89 6.44 6.88
N GLU A 330 -20.39 5.32 7.39
CA GLU A 330 -20.54 4.92 8.79
C GLU A 330 -19.18 4.50 9.33
N VAL A 331 -18.90 4.75 10.61
CA VAL A 331 -17.66 4.35 11.29
C VAL A 331 -17.96 3.67 12.61
N GLY A 332 -17.03 2.83 13.09
CA GLY A 332 -17.19 2.13 14.37
C GLY A 332 -18.28 1.05 14.38
N LEU A 333 -18.57 0.43 13.22
CA LEU A 333 -19.61 -0.59 13.08
C LEU A 333 -19.30 -1.88 13.83
N LEU A 334 -18.04 -2.30 13.83
CA LEU A 334 -17.64 -3.61 14.35
C LEU A 334 -17.10 -3.47 15.78
N PRO A 335 -17.68 -4.16 16.79
CA PRO A 335 -17.36 -3.91 18.20
C PRO A 335 -15.93 -4.21 18.63
N ARG A 336 -15.20 -5.08 17.91
CA ARG A 336 -13.92 -5.64 18.35
C ARG A 336 -12.72 -5.20 17.52
N VAL A 337 -12.93 -4.70 16.31
CA VAL A 337 -11.82 -4.26 15.46
C VAL A 337 -11.27 -2.93 15.96
N HIS A 338 -10.05 -2.58 15.55
CA HIS A 338 -9.44 -1.35 16.06
C HIS A 338 -10.04 -0.11 15.39
N GLY A 339 -10.43 -0.21 14.13
CA GLY A 339 -11.31 0.75 13.46
C GLY A 339 -12.09 0.08 12.34
N SER A 340 -13.26 0.62 12.01
CA SER A 340 -14.08 0.14 10.91
C SER A 340 -14.81 1.28 10.22
N ALA A 341 -15.06 1.10 8.93
CA ALA A 341 -15.93 1.98 8.17
C ALA A 341 -16.72 1.20 7.14
N LEU A 342 -17.99 1.58 6.96
CA LEU A 342 -18.83 1.15 5.85
C LEU A 342 -19.02 2.35 4.94
N PHE A 343 -18.40 2.30 3.77
CA PHE A 343 -18.53 3.32 2.75
C PHE A 343 -19.41 2.77 1.62
N THR A 344 -20.53 3.43 1.36
CA THR A 344 -21.46 3.07 0.28
C THR A 344 -21.60 4.23 -0.68
N ARG A 345 -21.42 3.99 -1.98
CA ARG A 345 -21.65 4.95 -3.06
C ARG A 345 -22.49 4.30 -4.15
N GLY A 346 -23.77 4.65 -4.21
CA GLY A 346 -24.77 3.92 -4.99
C GLY A 346 -24.77 2.43 -4.62
N GLU A 347 -24.67 1.55 -5.61
CA GLU A 347 -24.58 0.08 -5.42
C GLU A 347 -23.12 -0.41 -5.33
N THR A 348 -22.21 0.40 -4.80
CA THR A 348 -20.84 -0.01 -4.46
C THR A 348 -20.62 0.20 -2.97
N GLN A 349 -20.34 -0.88 -2.25
CA GLN A 349 -20.18 -0.88 -0.80
C GLN A 349 -18.89 -1.58 -0.39
N ALA A 350 -18.09 -0.90 0.42
CA ALA A 350 -16.84 -1.43 0.97
C ALA A 350 -16.91 -1.37 2.50
N LEU A 351 -16.72 -2.53 3.14
CA LEU A 351 -16.46 -2.63 4.58
C LEU A 351 -14.95 -2.65 4.80
N ALA A 352 -14.40 -1.54 5.27
CA ALA A 352 -13.00 -1.42 5.60
C ALA A 352 -12.78 -1.66 7.10
N THR A 353 -11.78 -2.46 7.45
CA THR A 353 -11.40 -2.74 8.84
C THR A 353 -9.91 -2.49 9.04
N VAL A 354 -9.56 -1.85 10.15
CA VAL A 354 -8.18 -1.57 10.55
C VAL A 354 -7.81 -2.45 11.73
N THR A 355 -6.63 -3.06 11.63
CA THR A 355 -5.95 -3.77 12.71
C THR A 355 -4.58 -3.13 12.92
N LEU A 356 -4.25 -2.86 14.18
CA LEU A 356 -2.98 -2.31 14.63
C LEU A 356 -2.18 -3.44 15.30
N GLY A 357 -0.94 -3.63 14.87
CA GLY A 357 -0.04 -4.66 15.37
C GLY A 357 1.31 -4.08 15.78
N THR A 358 2.20 -4.94 16.28
CA THR A 358 3.57 -4.57 16.66
C THR A 358 4.53 -4.77 15.48
N ARG A 359 5.83 -4.50 15.70
CA ARG A 359 6.86 -4.68 14.66
C ARG A 359 6.93 -6.10 14.10
N GLU A 360 6.67 -7.11 14.93
CA GLU A 360 6.61 -8.52 14.51
C GLU A 360 5.48 -8.83 13.53
N ASP A 361 4.40 -8.03 13.54
CA ASP A 361 3.26 -8.20 12.64
C ASP A 361 3.48 -7.53 11.28
N MET A 362 4.62 -6.83 11.09
CA MET A 362 5.01 -6.29 9.79
C MET A 362 5.32 -7.41 8.81
N GLN A 363 4.87 -7.26 7.58
CA GLN A 363 5.12 -8.26 6.55
C GLN A 363 6.57 -8.16 6.06
N ARG A 364 7.35 -9.23 6.23
CA ARG A 364 8.67 -9.34 5.62
C ARG A 364 8.54 -9.52 4.11
N LEU A 365 9.22 -8.67 3.35
CA LEU A 365 9.30 -8.75 1.90
C LEU A 365 10.63 -9.39 1.48
N ASP A 366 10.57 -10.29 0.51
CA ASP A 366 11.75 -10.89 -0.12
C ASP A 366 12.00 -10.12 -1.43
N LEU A 367 12.70 -8.99 -1.33
CA LEU A 367 12.99 -8.11 -2.47
C LEU A 367 14.38 -8.40 -3.06
N LEU A 368 14.55 -8.11 -4.36
CA LEU A 368 15.83 -8.35 -5.05
C LEU A 368 17.01 -7.67 -4.37
N PHE A 369 16.87 -6.42 -3.95
CA PHE A 369 17.99 -5.61 -3.44
C PHE A 369 17.98 -5.40 -1.93
N GLU A 370 16.81 -5.38 -1.30
CA GLU A 370 16.69 -5.09 0.14
C GLU A 370 16.63 -6.40 0.94
N GLU A 371 17.66 -6.68 1.74
CA GLU A 371 17.76 -7.92 2.54
C GLU A 371 16.78 -7.98 3.72
N GLU A 372 16.44 -6.82 4.30
CA GLU A 372 15.54 -6.67 5.45
C GLU A 372 14.42 -5.66 5.15
N ALA A 373 13.68 -5.90 4.07
CA ALA A 373 12.51 -5.09 3.74
C ALA A 373 11.29 -5.52 4.56
N PHE A 374 10.71 -4.58 5.30
CA PHE A 374 9.46 -4.80 6.04
C PHE A 374 8.38 -3.83 5.55
N LYS A 375 7.19 -4.38 5.32
CA LYS A 375 6.00 -3.64 4.94
C LYS A 375 5.17 -3.37 6.20
N ARG A 376 5.25 -2.13 6.70
CA ARG A 376 4.50 -1.66 7.88
C ARG A 376 3.01 -1.47 7.60
N PHE A 377 2.67 -1.02 6.39
CA PHE A 377 1.29 -0.79 5.97
C PHE A 377 0.87 -1.82 4.95
N MET A 378 -0.19 -2.56 5.25
CA MET A 378 -0.69 -3.66 4.42
C MET A 378 -2.16 -3.39 4.09
N LEU A 379 -2.49 -3.31 2.80
CA LEU A 379 -3.89 -3.23 2.38
C LEU A 379 -4.29 -4.49 1.61
N HIS A 380 -5.21 -5.26 2.18
CA HIS A 380 -5.80 -6.41 1.54
C HIS A 380 -7.20 -6.08 1.04
N TYR A 381 -7.44 -6.36 -0.24
CA TYR A 381 -8.71 -6.13 -0.91
C TYR A 381 -9.32 -7.49 -1.28
N ASN A 382 -10.59 -7.71 -0.91
CA ASN A 382 -11.32 -8.92 -1.20
C ASN A 382 -12.56 -8.60 -2.02
N PHE A 383 -12.81 -9.40 -3.07
CA PHE A 383 -13.97 -9.26 -3.95
C PHE A 383 -14.79 -10.56 -3.98
N PRO A 384 -15.59 -10.82 -2.94
CA PRO A 384 -16.38 -12.05 -2.87
C PRO A 384 -17.44 -12.07 -3.99
N PRO A 385 -17.78 -13.26 -4.54
CA PRO A 385 -18.65 -13.36 -5.71
C PRO A 385 -20.09 -12.87 -5.44
N PHE A 386 -20.54 -12.90 -4.18
CA PHE A 386 -21.85 -12.35 -3.83
C PHE A 386 -21.96 -10.83 -4.05
N SER A 387 -20.83 -10.10 -4.08
CA SER A 387 -20.81 -8.64 -4.29
C SER A 387 -21.33 -8.21 -5.66
N VAL A 388 -21.33 -9.14 -6.62
CA VAL A 388 -21.93 -8.98 -7.95
C VAL A 388 -23.10 -9.93 -8.19
N GLY A 389 -23.53 -10.66 -7.14
CA GLY A 389 -24.63 -11.61 -7.20
C GLY A 389 -24.31 -12.92 -7.94
N GLU A 390 -23.04 -13.31 -8.02
CA GLU A 390 -22.58 -14.52 -8.70
C GLU A 390 -22.19 -15.64 -7.72
N VAL A 391 -22.03 -16.86 -8.23
CA VAL A 391 -21.54 -18.03 -7.50
C VAL A 391 -20.20 -18.47 -8.10
N ARG A 392 -19.13 -18.43 -7.30
CA ARG A 392 -17.79 -18.90 -7.69
C ARG A 392 -17.10 -19.54 -6.49
N PHE A 393 -16.12 -20.41 -6.74
CA PHE A 393 -15.28 -20.96 -5.67
C PHE A 393 -14.46 -19.86 -5.01
N LEU A 394 -14.44 -19.83 -3.68
CA LEU A 394 -13.54 -18.98 -2.91
C LEU A 394 -12.12 -19.59 -2.97
N ARG A 395 -11.24 -18.95 -3.74
CA ARG A 395 -9.80 -19.26 -3.80
C ARG A 395 -9.02 -18.12 -3.15
N GLY A 396 -7.69 -18.21 -3.17
CA GLY A 396 -6.84 -17.07 -2.81
C GLY A 396 -7.06 -15.87 -3.76
N PRO A 397 -6.59 -14.68 -3.37
CA PRO A 397 -6.83 -13.45 -4.11
C PRO A 397 -6.27 -13.54 -5.53
N GLY A 398 -7.09 -13.16 -6.51
CA GLY A 398 -6.70 -13.09 -7.91
C GLY A 398 -5.86 -11.84 -8.24
N ARG A 399 -5.34 -11.79 -9.47
CA ARG A 399 -4.55 -10.63 -9.95
C ARG A 399 -5.33 -9.31 -9.84
N ARG A 400 -6.64 -9.33 -10.11
CA ARG A 400 -7.49 -8.13 -10.03
C ARG A 400 -7.54 -7.56 -8.62
N GLU A 401 -7.77 -8.42 -7.64
CA GLU A 401 -7.86 -8.09 -6.22
C GLU A 401 -6.53 -7.51 -5.70
N ILE A 402 -5.41 -8.17 -6.02
CA ILE A 402 -4.07 -7.70 -5.65
C ILE A 402 -3.81 -6.29 -6.20
N GLY A 403 -4.09 -6.03 -7.49
CA GLY A 403 -3.85 -4.70 -8.06
C GLY A 403 -4.82 -3.62 -7.60
N HIS A 404 -6.08 -3.96 -7.27
CA HIS A 404 -6.99 -2.99 -6.63
C HIS A 404 -6.51 -2.65 -5.21
N GLY A 405 -6.05 -3.65 -4.46
CA GLY A 405 -5.43 -3.47 -3.15
C GLY A 405 -4.22 -2.55 -3.22
N ALA A 406 -3.28 -2.83 -4.14
CA ALA A 406 -2.08 -2.02 -4.32
C ALA A 406 -2.39 -0.57 -4.73
N LEU A 407 -3.38 -0.34 -5.59
CA LEU A 407 -3.81 1.03 -5.95
C LEU A 407 -4.32 1.79 -4.72
N ALA A 408 -5.19 1.17 -3.93
CA ALA A 408 -5.72 1.80 -2.72
C ALA A 408 -4.64 1.98 -1.65
N GLU A 409 -3.70 1.03 -1.55
CA GLU A 409 -2.56 1.14 -0.65
C GLU A 409 -1.68 2.34 -1.01
N ARG A 410 -1.35 2.49 -2.30
CA ARG A 410 -0.56 3.60 -2.82
C ARG A 410 -1.23 4.96 -2.54
N ALA A 411 -2.56 5.02 -2.59
CA ALA A 411 -3.32 6.23 -2.30
C ALA A 411 -3.28 6.65 -0.82
N LEU A 412 -3.07 5.71 0.11
CA LEU A 412 -3.17 5.94 1.55
C LEU A 412 -1.81 5.95 2.27
N VAL A 413 -0.83 5.18 1.79
CA VAL A 413 0.44 4.95 2.49
C VAL A 413 1.20 6.24 2.79
N ASN A 414 1.19 7.19 1.85
CA ASN A 414 1.87 8.47 1.99
C ASN A 414 1.20 9.42 2.98
N LEU A 415 -0.02 9.13 3.43
CA LEU A 415 -0.75 9.94 4.41
C LEU A 415 -0.57 9.45 5.85
N LEU A 416 0.11 8.31 6.02
CA LEU A 416 0.39 7.75 7.32
C LEU A 416 1.46 8.57 8.06
N PRO A 417 1.37 8.64 9.40
CA PRO A 417 2.43 9.22 10.21
C PRO A 417 3.73 8.41 10.08
N PRO A 418 4.90 9.06 10.24
CA PRO A 418 6.18 8.37 10.38
C PRO A 418 6.13 7.29 11.47
N GLU A 419 6.95 6.24 11.31
CA GLU A 419 7.03 5.17 12.30
C GLU A 419 7.48 5.66 13.68
N THR A 420 8.32 6.69 13.73
CA THR A 420 8.77 7.33 14.97
C THR A 420 7.62 7.88 15.81
N ASP A 421 6.55 8.32 15.15
CA ASP A 421 5.43 9.02 15.78
C ASP A 421 4.27 8.06 16.05
N PHE A 422 4.16 6.99 15.25
CA PHE A 422 3.12 5.97 15.39
C PHE A 422 3.68 4.57 15.09
N PRO A 423 4.42 3.94 16.01
CA PRO A 423 5.20 2.72 15.77
C PRO A 423 4.33 1.46 15.79
N TYR A 424 3.32 1.43 14.93
CA TYR A 424 2.40 0.31 14.74
C TYR A 424 2.51 -0.24 13.32
N ALA A 425 2.43 -1.57 13.20
CA ALA A 425 2.03 -2.20 11.95
C ALA A 425 0.54 -1.93 11.72
N ILE A 426 0.16 -1.58 10.49
CA ILE A 426 -1.21 -1.20 10.15
C ILE A 426 -1.68 -2.11 9.02
N ARG A 427 -2.75 -2.87 9.29
CA ARG A 427 -3.41 -3.69 8.28
C ARG A 427 -4.81 -3.18 8.03
N ILE A 428 -5.12 -2.88 6.77
CA ILE A 428 -6.46 -2.66 6.26
C ILE A 428 -6.94 -3.93 5.56
N VAL A 429 -8.16 -4.36 5.84
CA VAL A 429 -8.89 -5.30 5.00
C VAL A 429 -10.14 -4.60 4.49
N SER A 430 -10.30 -4.56 3.16
CA SER A 430 -11.49 -4.02 2.50
C SER A 430 -12.26 -5.16 1.85
N ASP A 431 -13.41 -5.48 2.43
CA ASP A 431 -14.33 -6.47 1.90
C ASP A 431 -15.43 -5.76 1.09
N ILE A 432 -15.47 -6.05 -0.21
CA ILE A 432 -16.48 -5.47 -1.09
C ILE A 432 -17.79 -6.25 -0.93
N LEU A 433 -18.81 -5.57 -0.43
CA LEU A 433 -20.11 -6.15 -0.15
C LEU A 433 -21.08 -6.00 -1.33
N GLU A 434 -20.93 -4.90 -2.08
CA GLU A 434 -21.68 -4.61 -3.31
C GLU A 434 -20.74 -3.95 -4.32
N SER A 435 -20.91 -4.22 -5.62
CA SER A 435 -20.10 -3.59 -6.66
C SER A 435 -20.90 -3.25 -7.92
N ASN A 436 -21.08 -1.96 -8.14
CA ASN A 436 -21.56 -1.41 -9.40
C ASN A 436 -20.72 -0.22 -9.91
N GLY A 437 -19.47 -0.11 -9.49
CA GLY A 437 -18.56 0.92 -9.98
C GLY A 437 -17.40 1.13 -9.03
N SER A 438 -16.18 1.06 -9.54
CA SER A 438 -14.90 1.30 -8.84
C SER A 438 -14.89 1.05 -7.32
N SER A 439 -15.01 -0.22 -6.95
CA SER A 439 -14.84 -0.70 -5.58
C SER A 439 -13.43 -0.43 -5.02
N SER A 440 -12.42 -0.24 -5.87
CA SER A 440 -11.07 0.20 -5.45
C SER A 440 -11.08 1.62 -4.89
N MET A 441 -11.86 2.54 -5.46
CA MET A 441 -12.00 3.90 -4.94
C MET A 441 -12.88 3.95 -3.69
N ALA A 442 -13.91 3.09 -3.61
CA ALA A 442 -14.64 2.88 -2.36
C ALA A 442 -13.72 2.36 -1.24
N THR A 443 -12.74 1.51 -1.58
CA THR A 443 -11.71 1.03 -0.63
C THR A 443 -10.80 2.15 -0.14
N VAL A 444 -10.44 3.12 -0.98
CA VAL A 444 -9.68 4.30 -0.55
C VAL A 444 -10.48 5.10 0.47
N CYS A 445 -11.73 5.44 0.15
CA CYS A 445 -12.59 6.22 1.06
C CYS A 445 -12.86 5.49 2.37
N GLY A 446 -13.27 4.22 2.30
CA GLY A 446 -13.51 3.38 3.48
C GLY A 446 -12.24 3.16 4.30
N GLY A 447 -11.09 2.94 3.65
CA GLY A 447 -9.79 2.81 4.31
C GLY A 447 -9.40 4.10 5.05
N SER A 448 -9.58 5.27 4.43
CA SER A 448 -9.35 6.57 5.07
C SER A 448 -10.21 6.74 6.32
N LEU A 449 -11.52 6.49 6.22
CA LEU A 449 -12.45 6.57 7.35
C LEU A 449 -12.07 5.59 8.47
N ALA A 450 -11.74 4.34 8.12
CA ALA A 450 -11.39 3.31 9.09
C ALA A 450 -10.06 3.61 9.81
N LEU A 451 -9.08 4.23 9.13
CA LEU A 451 -7.84 4.70 9.76
C LEU A 451 -8.11 5.79 10.79
N MET A 452 -8.96 6.77 10.45
CA MET A 452 -9.36 7.84 11.36
C MET A 452 -10.15 7.29 12.56
N ASP A 453 -11.07 6.34 12.30
CA ASP A 453 -11.84 5.64 13.35
C ASP A 453 -10.92 4.83 14.29
N ALA A 454 -9.84 4.24 13.76
CA ALA A 454 -8.84 3.53 14.55
C ALA A 454 -7.93 4.42 15.41
N GLY A 455 -8.04 5.75 15.27
CA GLY A 455 -7.17 6.72 15.93
C GLY A 455 -5.76 6.78 15.33
N VAL A 456 -5.58 6.36 14.07
CA VAL A 456 -4.33 6.57 13.35
C VAL A 456 -4.23 8.06 12.99
N PRO A 457 -3.17 8.78 13.39
CA PRO A 457 -3.03 10.20 13.12
C PRO A 457 -2.60 10.44 11.67
N VAL A 458 -3.49 10.12 10.73
CA VAL A 458 -3.30 10.41 9.31
C VAL A 458 -3.25 11.91 9.07
N ARG A 459 -2.40 12.33 8.13
CA ARG A 459 -2.17 13.74 7.82
C ARG A 459 -3.40 14.46 7.25
N ALA A 460 -4.22 13.74 6.47
CA ALA A 460 -5.47 14.23 5.91
C ALA A 460 -6.36 13.05 5.49
N ALA A 461 -7.67 13.30 5.36
CA ALA A 461 -8.59 12.37 4.73
C ALA A 461 -8.30 12.24 3.22
N CYS A 462 -8.50 11.04 2.69
CA CYS A 462 -8.26 10.70 1.28
C CYS A 462 -9.54 10.15 0.66
N ALA A 463 -9.95 10.71 -0.47
CA ALA A 463 -11.10 10.23 -1.23
C ALA A 463 -10.67 9.80 -2.63
N GLY A 464 -11.34 8.77 -3.15
CA GLY A 464 -11.16 8.25 -4.49
C GLY A 464 -12.41 8.39 -5.35
N ILE A 465 -12.24 8.78 -6.60
CA ILE A 465 -13.30 8.84 -7.61
C ILE A 465 -12.89 8.06 -8.86
N ALA A 466 -13.87 7.43 -9.50
CA ALA A 466 -13.69 6.85 -10.83
C ALA A 466 -14.42 7.67 -11.86
N MET A 467 -13.76 7.84 -12.99
CA MET A 467 -14.14 8.71 -14.06
C MET A 467 -14.10 7.90 -15.35
N GLY A 468 -14.96 8.25 -16.30
CA GLY A 468 -14.98 7.65 -17.61
C GLY A 468 -15.01 8.69 -18.71
N LEU A 469 -14.72 8.23 -19.91
CA LEU A 469 -14.83 9.03 -21.12
C LEU A 469 -15.46 8.16 -22.21
N VAL A 470 -16.41 8.73 -22.94
CA VAL A 470 -16.98 8.16 -24.17
C VAL A 470 -16.68 9.13 -25.29
N THR A 471 -16.24 8.64 -26.45
CA THR A 471 -15.76 9.41 -27.61
C THR A 471 -16.29 8.84 -28.92
N GLU A 472 -16.73 9.67 -29.85
CA GLU A 472 -17.03 9.25 -31.21
C GLU A 472 -16.80 10.41 -32.18
N GLY A 473 -15.81 10.24 -33.07
CA GLY A 473 -15.31 11.34 -33.88
C GLY A 473 -14.84 12.50 -32.99
N ASP A 474 -15.40 13.69 -33.21
CA ASP A 474 -15.10 14.89 -32.42
C ASP A 474 -15.96 15.03 -31.15
N ARG A 475 -16.99 14.18 -30.97
CA ARG A 475 -17.88 14.23 -29.80
C ARG A 475 -17.29 13.44 -28.66
N TYR A 476 -17.40 13.97 -27.45
CA TYR A 476 -17.03 13.23 -26.24
C TYR A 476 -17.83 13.66 -25.01
N ALA A 477 -17.88 12.78 -24.02
CA ALA A 477 -18.51 13.02 -22.73
C ALA A 477 -17.62 12.48 -21.60
N ILE A 478 -17.35 13.32 -20.59
CA ILE A 478 -16.61 12.95 -19.38
C ILE A 478 -17.61 12.61 -18.27
N LEU A 479 -17.54 11.40 -17.75
CA LEU A 479 -18.48 10.87 -16.76
C LEU A 479 -17.83 10.79 -15.38
N THR A 480 -18.47 11.39 -14.38
CA THR A 480 -18.12 11.29 -12.97
C THR A 480 -18.82 10.10 -12.32
N ASP A 481 -18.06 9.39 -11.47
CA ASP A 481 -18.52 8.25 -10.69
C ASP A 481 -19.15 7.16 -11.57
N ILE A 482 -18.33 6.59 -12.45
CA ILE A 482 -18.80 5.61 -13.42
C ILE A 482 -19.37 4.34 -12.79
N ALA A 483 -20.44 3.85 -13.39
CA ALA A 483 -21.05 2.57 -13.13
C ALA A 483 -20.37 1.45 -13.93
N GLY A 484 -20.65 0.19 -13.61
CA GLY A 484 -20.04 -0.96 -14.30
C GLY A 484 -20.30 -0.99 -15.82
N ALA A 485 -21.48 -0.54 -16.27
CA ALA A 485 -21.79 -0.44 -17.70
C ALA A 485 -21.00 0.70 -18.38
N GLU A 486 -20.86 1.84 -17.72
CA GLU A 486 -20.07 2.99 -18.19
C GLU A 486 -18.58 2.68 -18.30
N ASP A 487 -18.05 1.84 -17.41
CA ASP A 487 -16.69 1.29 -17.51
C ASP A 487 -16.55 0.33 -18.69
N HIS A 488 -17.56 -0.52 -18.92
CA HIS A 488 -17.51 -1.53 -19.97
C HIS A 488 -17.52 -0.92 -21.38
N TYR A 489 -18.47 -0.01 -21.65
CA TYR A 489 -18.66 0.64 -22.96
C TYR A 489 -17.90 1.96 -23.11
N GLY A 490 -17.29 2.46 -22.03
CA GLY A 490 -16.44 3.64 -22.08
C GLY A 490 -15.10 3.36 -22.75
N ASP A 491 -14.54 4.41 -23.33
CA ASP A 491 -13.30 4.38 -24.10
C ASP A 491 -12.06 4.65 -23.23
N MET A 492 -12.25 5.27 -22.07
CA MET A 492 -11.25 5.39 -21.02
C MET A 492 -11.93 5.28 -19.66
N ASP A 493 -11.29 4.55 -18.76
CA ASP A 493 -11.58 4.59 -17.34
C ASP A 493 -10.35 5.09 -16.58
N PHE A 494 -10.56 6.05 -15.69
CA PHE A 494 -9.49 6.48 -14.80
C PHE A 494 -9.96 6.71 -13.38
N LYS A 495 -9.04 6.50 -12.45
CA LYS A 495 -9.26 6.46 -11.01
C LYS A 495 -8.30 7.46 -10.41
N VAL A 496 -8.85 8.43 -9.69
CA VAL A 496 -8.07 9.49 -9.03
C VAL A 496 -8.35 9.41 -7.55
N ALA A 497 -7.29 9.33 -6.75
CA ALA A 497 -7.36 9.42 -5.31
C ALA A 497 -6.47 10.56 -4.81
N GLY A 498 -6.88 11.21 -3.74
CA GLY A 498 -6.11 12.30 -3.16
C GLY A 498 -6.80 12.98 -2.00
N THR A 499 -6.13 14.00 -1.50
CA THR A 499 -6.62 14.87 -0.44
C THR A 499 -7.15 16.18 -1.04
N ARG A 500 -7.42 17.16 -0.17
CA ARG A 500 -7.70 18.54 -0.60
C ARG A 500 -6.49 19.23 -1.24
N GLN A 501 -5.27 18.79 -0.92
CA GLN A 501 -4.03 19.44 -1.39
C GLN A 501 -3.59 18.95 -2.77
N GLY A 502 -3.85 17.69 -3.10
CA GLY A 502 -3.49 17.12 -4.39
C GLY A 502 -3.73 15.63 -4.49
N ILE A 503 -3.22 15.05 -5.58
CA ILE A 503 -3.36 13.63 -5.92
C ILE A 503 -2.35 12.81 -5.12
N THR A 504 -2.81 11.67 -4.59
CA THR A 504 -1.95 10.66 -3.96
C THR A 504 -1.80 9.40 -4.81
N ALA A 505 -2.80 9.08 -5.65
CA ALA A 505 -2.69 8.03 -6.65
C ALA A 505 -3.55 8.33 -7.88
N LEU A 506 -3.07 7.88 -9.04
CA LEU A 506 -3.78 7.94 -10.31
C LEU A 506 -3.61 6.60 -11.03
N GLN A 507 -4.68 6.11 -11.64
CA GLN A 507 -4.63 4.97 -12.54
C GLN A 507 -5.50 5.29 -13.76
N MET A 508 -4.99 5.08 -14.96
CA MET A 508 -5.75 5.27 -16.20
C MET A 508 -5.59 4.05 -17.10
N ASP A 509 -6.68 3.62 -17.73
CA ASP A 509 -6.69 2.62 -18.78
C ASP A 509 -7.49 3.22 -19.96
N ILE A 510 -6.83 3.30 -21.12
CA ILE A 510 -7.35 3.92 -22.33
C ILE A 510 -7.48 2.83 -23.38
N LYS A 511 -8.69 2.64 -23.91
CA LYS A 511 -9.01 1.59 -24.90
C LYS A 511 -8.94 2.07 -26.34
N VAL A 512 -8.96 3.39 -26.56
CA VAL A 512 -8.98 4.00 -27.90
C VAL A 512 -7.81 4.97 -28.10
N SER A 513 -7.41 5.20 -29.34
CA SER A 513 -6.52 6.31 -29.67
C SER A 513 -7.27 7.64 -29.70
N GLY A 514 -6.56 8.76 -29.51
CA GLY A 514 -7.13 10.10 -29.75
C GLY A 514 -7.57 10.90 -28.52
N ILE A 515 -7.27 10.46 -27.30
CA ILE A 515 -7.49 11.28 -26.11
C ILE A 515 -6.46 12.41 -26.06
N SER A 516 -6.94 13.65 -26.24
CA SER A 516 -6.08 14.83 -26.20
C SER A 516 -5.69 15.22 -24.77
N THR A 517 -4.57 15.94 -24.65
CA THR A 517 -4.17 16.60 -23.39
C THR A 517 -5.29 17.44 -22.78
N GLN A 518 -6.02 18.18 -23.63
CA GLN A 518 -7.12 19.03 -23.17
C GLN A 518 -8.21 18.20 -22.49
N MET A 519 -8.60 17.08 -23.10
CA MET A 519 -9.61 16.17 -22.52
C MET A 519 -9.12 15.61 -21.18
N MET A 520 -7.84 15.24 -21.06
CA MET A 520 -7.28 14.78 -19.78
C MET A 520 -7.34 15.85 -18.69
N ARG A 521 -7.01 17.10 -19.04
CA ARG A 521 -7.04 18.24 -18.12
C ARG A 521 -8.46 18.52 -17.61
N GLU A 522 -9.44 18.54 -18.52
CA GLU A 522 -10.85 18.71 -18.18
C GLU A 522 -11.35 17.57 -17.28
N ALA A 523 -10.94 16.33 -17.60
CA ALA A 523 -11.33 15.16 -16.84
C ALA A 523 -10.73 15.15 -15.43
N LEU A 524 -9.46 15.54 -15.27
CA LEU A 524 -8.81 15.68 -13.96
C LEU A 524 -9.45 16.80 -13.12
N GLU A 525 -9.82 17.93 -13.72
CA GLU A 525 -10.52 19.00 -13.00
C GLU A 525 -11.93 18.58 -12.55
N GLN A 526 -12.66 17.85 -13.39
CA GLN A 526 -13.94 17.26 -13.00
C GLN A 526 -13.77 16.22 -11.88
N ALA A 527 -12.72 15.41 -11.94
CA ALA A 527 -12.37 14.46 -10.88
C ALA A 527 -12.02 15.17 -9.57
N ARG A 528 -11.28 16.28 -9.64
CA ARG A 528 -10.92 17.11 -8.48
C ARG A 528 -12.17 17.63 -7.77
N ARG A 529 -13.14 18.19 -8.52
CA ARG A 529 -14.41 18.67 -7.96
C ARG A 529 -15.17 17.55 -7.25
N ALA A 530 -15.32 16.38 -7.89
CA ALA A 530 -15.97 15.23 -7.28
C ALA A 530 -15.23 14.70 -6.04
N ARG A 531 -13.89 14.74 -6.05
CA ARG A 531 -13.06 14.39 -4.88
C ARG A 531 -13.33 15.32 -3.70
N MET A 532 -13.45 16.64 -3.93
CA MET A 532 -13.78 17.59 -2.86
C MET A 532 -15.17 17.33 -2.28
N GLU A 533 -16.17 17.09 -3.13
CA GLU A 533 -17.53 16.75 -2.69
C GLU A 533 -17.55 15.47 -1.83
N LEU A 534 -16.81 14.43 -2.23
CA LEU A 534 -16.67 13.21 -1.42
C LEU A 534 -16.00 13.47 -0.08
N LEU A 535 -14.95 14.29 -0.04
CA LEU A 535 -14.29 14.66 1.20
C LEU A 535 -15.24 15.43 2.13
N ASP A 536 -16.05 16.34 1.58
CA ASP A 536 -17.06 17.07 2.35
C ASP A 536 -18.11 16.12 2.96
N ILE A 537 -18.52 15.07 2.25
CA ILE A 537 -19.44 14.04 2.77
C ILE A 537 -18.76 13.18 3.84
N MET A 538 -17.51 12.78 3.63
CA MET A 538 -16.74 12.00 4.60
C MET A 538 -16.51 12.78 5.90
N ASP A 539 -16.21 14.08 5.81
CA ASP A 539 -15.98 14.96 6.96
C ASP A 539 -17.22 15.10 7.87
N GLN A 540 -18.44 14.89 7.32
CA GLN A 540 -19.68 14.87 8.12
C GLN A 540 -19.75 13.66 9.06
N THR A 541 -19.02 12.58 8.75
CA THR A 541 -18.99 11.34 9.55
C THR A 541 -17.85 11.37 10.56
N ILE A 542 -16.64 11.69 10.10
CA ILE A 542 -15.46 11.84 10.96
C ILE A 542 -14.50 12.84 10.33
N ARG A 543 -14.35 14.00 10.95
CA ARG A 543 -13.52 15.10 10.43
C ARG A 543 -12.04 14.96 10.78
N GLU A 544 -11.75 14.42 11.96
CA GLU A 544 -10.40 14.22 12.48
C GLU A 544 -10.26 12.81 13.05
N PRO A 545 -9.06 12.20 13.03
CA PRO A 545 -8.82 10.92 13.68
C PRO A 545 -9.28 10.94 15.14
N ARG A 546 -9.76 9.80 15.65
CA ARG A 546 -10.08 9.68 17.08
C ARG A 546 -8.85 10.01 17.92
N ALA A 547 -9.05 10.76 19.00
CA ALA A 547 -7.96 11.20 19.88
C ALA A 547 -7.20 10.05 20.57
N SER A 548 -7.82 8.87 20.66
CA SER A 548 -7.21 7.67 21.23
C SER A 548 -7.48 6.47 20.33
N ILE A 549 -6.49 5.58 20.22
CA ILE A 549 -6.67 4.27 19.60
C ILE A 549 -7.69 3.41 20.36
N SER A 550 -8.25 2.41 19.69
CA SER A 550 -9.21 1.47 20.27
C SER A 550 -8.71 0.84 21.58
N ALA A 551 -9.62 0.60 22.52
CA ALA A 551 -9.31 -0.10 23.76
C ALA A 551 -8.84 -1.55 23.54
N TYR A 552 -9.15 -2.14 22.39
CA TYR A 552 -8.71 -3.48 22.01
C TYR A 552 -7.36 -3.47 21.27
N ALA A 553 -6.90 -2.30 20.83
CA ALA A 553 -5.59 -2.16 20.21
C ALA A 553 -4.48 -2.28 21.26
N PRO A 554 -3.31 -2.87 20.91
CA PRO A 554 -2.15 -2.87 21.79
C PRO A 554 -1.76 -1.44 22.15
N ARG A 555 -1.78 -1.08 23.43
CA ARG A 555 -1.32 0.23 23.90
C ARG A 555 0.18 0.25 23.96
N LEU A 556 0.77 1.28 23.34
CA LEU A 556 2.20 1.55 23.39
C LEU A 556 2.53 2.36 24.65
N TYR A 557 3.47 1.85 25.43
CA TYR A 557 4.12 2.58 26.50
C TYR A 557 5.59 2.75 26.13
N VAL A 558 6.05 4.00 26.10
CA VAL A 558 7.45 4.32 25.79
C VAL A 558 8.18 4.65 27.08
N LEU A 559 9.33 4.00 27.29
CA LEU A 559 10.30 4.44 28.27
C LEU A 559 11.67 4.60 27.61
N THR A 560 12.50 5.48 28.14
CA THR A 560 13.89 5.63 27.71
C THR A 560 14.81 5.10 28.79
N ILE A 561 15.72 4.21 28.41
CA ILE A 561 16.76 3.66 29.27
C ILE A 561 18.14 4.14 28.76
N PRO A 562 19.15 4.21 29.64
CA PRO A 562 20.51 4.46 29.18
C PRO A 562 20.98 3.38 28.19
N THR A 563 21.70 3.77 27.13
CA THR A 563 22.08 2.86 26.03
C THR A 563 22.98 1.71 26.51
N GLU A 564 23.79 1.94 27.54
CA GLU A 564 24.59 0.92 28.19
C GLU A 564 23.74 -0.17 28.89
N LYS A 565 22.50 0.14 29.26
CA LYS A 565 21.56 -0.77 29.93
C LYS A 565 20.72 -1.61 28.99
N ILE A 566 20.81 -1.39 27.67
CA ILE A 566 20.15 -2.23 26.66
C ILE A 566 20.56 -3.70 26.82
N ARG A 567 21.87 -3.95 27.03
CA ARG A 567 22.41 -5.31 27.20
C ARG A 567 21.85 -6.00 28.46
N ASP A 568 21.66 -5.25 29.54
CA ASP A 568 21.12 -5.75 30.81
C ASP A 568 19.65 -6.14 30.66
N LEU A 569 18.88 -5.34 29.92
CA LEU A 569 17.46 -5.60 29.63
C LEU A 569 17.26 -6.83 28.73
N ILE A 570 18.03 -6.94 27.65
CA ILE A 570 17.95 -8.09 26.72
C ILE A 570 18.44 -9.36 27.45
N GLY A 571 19.56 -9.25 28.16
CA GLY A 571 20.23 -10.37 28.81
C GLY A 571 20.88 -11.35 27.82
N PRO A 572 21.65 -12.33 28.32
CA PRO A 572 22.36 -13.29 27.46
C PRO A 572 21.38 -14.11 26.62
N GLY A 573 21.48 -13.98 25.29
CA GLY A 573 20.61 -14.67 24.33
C GLY A 573 19.15 -14.23 24.37
N GLY A 574 18.84 -13.03 24.88
CA GLY A 574 17.46 -12.53 24.99
C GLY A 574 16.66 -13.19 26.14
N LYS A 575 17.30 -13.91 27.06
CA LYS A 575 16.60 -14.62 28.14
C LYS A 575 15.83 -13.70 29.06
N LYS A 576 16.34 -12.49 29.35
CA LYS A 576 15.75 -11.61 30.35
C LYS A 576 14.54 -10.89 29.81
N ILE A 577 14.63 -10.35 28.59
CA ILE A 577 13.48 -9.76 27.89
C ILE A 577 12.37 -10.80 27.66
N ARG A 578 12.72 -12.05 27.26
CA ARG A 578 11.74 -13.14 27.14
C ARG A 578 11.05 -13.46 28.47
N SER A 579 11.80 -13.51 29.56
CA SER A 579 11.22 -13.72 30.90
C SER A 579 10.20 -12.63 31.28
N ILE A 580 10.48 -11.36 30.97
CA ILE A 580 9.53 -10.26 31.21
C ILE A 580 8.30 -10.42 30.32
N THR A 581 8.48 -10.70 29.03
CA THR A 581 7.40 -10.96 28.07
C THR A 581 6.52 -12.15 28.49
N ASP A 582 7.12 -13.28 28.86
CA ASP A 582 6.40 -14.48 29.31
C ASP A 582 5.63 -14.23 30.62
N ALA A 583 6.21 -13.45 31.54
CA ALA A 583 5.60 -13.17 32.84
C ALA A 583 4.46 -12.14 32.79
N THR A 584 4.43 -11.27 31.79
CA THR A 584 3.49 -10.13 31.71
C THR A 584 2.54 -10.22 30.51
N GLY A 585 2.87 -11.03 29.51
CA GLY A 585 2.14 -11.14 28.25
C GLY A 585 2.28 -9.92 27.32
N VAL A 586 3.20 -8.99 27.61
CA VAL A 586 3.44 -7.81 26.78
C VAL A 586 4.51 -8.09 25.72
N LYS A 587 4.43 -7.42 24.58
CA LYS A 587 5.54 -7.40 23.62
C LYS A 587 6.47 -6.22 23.93
N ILE A 588 7.78 -6.44 23.83
CA ILE A 588 8.80 -5.44 24.15
C ILE A 588 9.74 -5.32 22.95
N ASP A 589 9.79 -4.14 22.35
CA ASP A 589 10.77 -3.78 21.33
C ASP A 589 11.79 -2.80 21.93
N VAL A 590 13.08 -3.13 21.81
CA VAL A 590 14.18 -2.29 22.30
C VAL A 590 14.92 -1.69 21.11
N MET A 591 15.03 -0.37 21.10
CA MET A 591 15.72 0.40 20.06
C MET A 591 17.17 0.67 20.46
N ASP A 592 18.06 0.80 19.48
CA ASP A 592 19.49 1.03 19.71
C ASP A 592 19.80 2.38 20.38
N ASP A 593 18.86 3.33 20.32
CA ASP A 593 18.95 4.64 20.97
C ASP A 593 18.48 4.63 22.45
N GLY A 594 18.11 3.46 22.98
CA GLY A 594 17.65 3.30 24.36
C GLY A 594 16.15 3.50 24.56
N ARG A 595 15.37 3.78 23.51
CA ARG A 595 13.90 3.72 23.61
C ARG A 595 13.43 2.27 23.71
N VAL A 596 12.50 2.03 24.63
CA VAL A 596 11.85 0.72 24.82
C VAL A 596 10.36 0.91 24.63
N HIS A 597 9.80 0.20 23.66
CA HIS A 597 8.38 0.18 23.34
C HIS A 597 7.76 -1.06 23.98
N VAL A 598 6.81 -0.85 24.89
CA VAL A 598 6.07 -1.91 25.56
C VAL A 598 4.63 -1.90 25.04
N PHE A 599 4.22 -2.97 24.36
CA PHE A 599 2.88 -3.13 23.82
C PHE A 599 2.07 -4.06 24.71
N ALA A 600 0.99 -3.54 25.30
CA ALA A 600 0.13 -4.29 26.22
C ALA A 600 -1.35 -4.14 25.85
N GLN A 601 -2.13 -5.22 26.02
CA GLN A 601 -3.58 -5.19 25.82
C GLN A 601 -4.34 -4.57 27.00
N ASN A 602 -3.75 -4.56 28.21
CA ASN A 602 -4.33 -3.99 29.41
C ASN A 602 -3.28 -3.19 30.19
N GLY A 603 -3.73 -2.27 31.06
CA GLY A 603 -2.84 -1.40 31.84
C GLY A 603 -2.04 -2.14 32.90
N GLU A 604 -2.61 -3.16 33.53
CA GLU A 604 -1.94 -3.90 34.63
C GLU A 604 -0.70 -4.67 34.16
N SER A 605 -0.80 -5.35 33.01
CA SER A 605 0.34 -6.01 32.36
C SER A 605 1.41 -4.99 31.95
N ALA A 606 1.00 -3.81 31.48
CA ALA A 606 1.92 -2.74 31.13
C ALA A 606 2.68 -2.23 32.37
N ASP A 607 1.97 -1.92 33.45
CA ASP A 607 2.58 -1.41 34.68
C ASP A 607 3.57 -2.41 35.28
N ARG A 608 3.22 -3.70 35.30
CA ARG A 608 4.15 -4.76 35.70
C ARG A 608 5.38 -4.82 34.81
N ALA A 609 5.22 -4.77 33.50
CA ALA A 609 6.35 -4.80 32.58
C ALA A 609 7.24 -3.57 32.72
N LEU A 610 6.66 -2.37 32.80
CA LEU A 610 7.39 -1.12 33.02
C LEU A 610 8.15 -1.16 34.35
N GLN A 611 7.56 -1.71 35.40
CA GLN A 611 8.24 -1.89 36.68
C GLN A 611 9.43 -2.85 36.56
N MET A 612 9.23 -4.03 35.97
CA MET A 612 10.31 -5.01 35.76
C MET A 612 11.45 -4.42 34.92
N ILE A 613 11.12 -3.66 33.88
CA ILE A 613 12.12 -2.99 33.05
C ILE A 613 12.90 -1.97 33.88
N ARG A 614 12.20 -1.10 34.63
CA ARG A 614 12.85 -0.10 35.51
C ARG A 614 13.73 -0.74 36.57
N GLU A 615 13.35 -1.89 37.12
CA GLU A 615 14.17 -2.62 38.09
C GLU A 615 15.45 -3.17 37.46
N VAL A 616 15.37 -3.67 36.22
CA VAL A 616 16.53 -4.19 35.49
C VAL A 616 17.44 -3.07 34.99
N THR A 617 16.88 -1.94 34.59
CA THR A 617 17.63 -0.80 34.06
C THR A 617 17.92 0.27 35.11
N ALA A 618 17.58 0.01 36.38
CA ALA A 618 17.90 0.88 37.49
C ALA A 618 19.39 1.17 37.54
N SER A 619 19.73 2.46 37.57
CA SER A 619 21.07 2.95 37.83
C SER A 619 21.12 3.56 39.23
N ALA A 620 22.27 3.41 39.87
CA ALA A 620 22.55 4.10 41.12
C ALA A 620 22.64 5.60 40.83
N GLU A 621 21.93 6.42 41.62
CA GLU A 621 22.01 7.88 41.55
C GLU A 621 22.87 8.39 42.70
N VAL A 622 23.84 9.27 42.43
CA VAL A 622 24.65 9.91 43.46
C VAL A 622 23.75 10.69 44.42
N GLY A 623 23.90 10.45 45.71
CA GLY A 623 23.12 11.08 46.77
C GLY A 623 21.81 10.38 47.14
N LYS A 624 21.40 9.32 46.44
CA LYS A 624 20.21 8.54 46.77
C LYS A 624 20.53 7.42 47.76
N THR A 625 19.57 7.10 48.63
CA THR A 625 19.68 6.02 49.62
C THR A 625 18.96 4.78 49.11
N TYR A 626 19.61 3.63 49.20
CA TYR A 626 19.11 2.34 48.77
C TYR A 626 19.20 1.33 49.93
N LEU A 627 18.25 0.40 49.98
CA LEU A 627 18.32 -0.77 50.85
C LEU A 627 19.03 -1.88 50.07
N GLY A 628 20.29 -2.13 50.39
CA GLY A 628 21.11 -3.11 49.68
C GLY A 628 21.48 -4.31 50.55
N LYS A 629 21.78 -5.44 49.91
CA LYS A 629 22.16 -6.69 50.58
C LYS A 629 23.67 -6.90 50.54
N VAL A 630 24.30 -7.22 51.66
CA VAL A 630 25.72 -7.55 51.70
C VAL A 630 25.96 -8.89 50.99
N VAL A 631 26.61 -8.85 49.83
CA VAL A 631 26.89 -10.05 49.01
C VAL A 631 28.30 -10.59 49.23
N ARG A 632 29.26 -9.72 49.58
CA ARG A 632 30.65 -10.13 49.85
C ARG A 632 31.31 -9.21 50.86
N LEU A 633 32.02 -9.78 51.82
CA LEU A 633 32.85 -9.06 52.78
C LEU A 633 34.33 -9.14 52.37
N ALA A 634 35.06 -8.04 52.50
CA ALA A 634 36.50 -7.96 52.29
C ALA A 634 37.13 -7.17 53.44
N ASP A 635 38.44 -7.28 53.65
CA ASP A 635 39.10 -6.66 54.81
C ASP A 635 39.06 -5.12 54.77
N PHE A 636 38.85 -4.52 53.59
CA PHE A 636 38.76 -3.07 53.40
C PHE A 636 37.32 -2.54 53.23
N GLY A 637 36.30 -3.42 53.25
CA GLY A 637 34.90 -3.00 53.09
C GLY A 637 33.93 -4.13 52.75
N ALA A 638 32.68 -3.77 52.49
CA ALA A 638 31.62 -4.69 52.07
C ALA A 638 31.12 -4.35 50.67
N PHE A 639 30.90 -5.37 49.85
CA PHE A 639 30.16 -5.23 48.59
C PHE A 639 28.68 -5.42 48.90
N VAL A 640 27.90 -4.39 48.59
CA VAL A 640 26.47 -4.33 48.84
C VAL A 640 25.77 -4.27 47.49
N GLU A 641 24.96 -5.29 47.20
CA GLU A 641 24.10 -5.34 46.01
C GLU A 641 22.91 -4.40 46.22
N LEU A 642 22.78 -3.38 45.38
CA LEU A 642 21.70 -2.39 45.46
C LEU A 642 20.45 -2.86 44.73
N PHE A 643 20.64 -3.45 43.55
CA PHE A 643 19.64 -4.08 42.70
C PHE A 643 20.33 -5.19 41.89
N PRO A 644 19.58 -6.15 41.31
CA PRO A 644 20.14 -7.34 40.69
C PRO A 644 21.30 -7.04 39.72
N GLY A 645 22.51 -7.47 40.08
CA GLY A 645 23.72 -7.30 39.26
C GLY A 645 24.42 -5.94 39.37
N THR A 646 24.03 -5.07 40.31
CA THR A 646 24.70 -3.79 40.59
C THR A 646 25.23 -3.76 42.02
N ASP A 647 26.55 -3.91 42.16
CA ASP A 647 27.26 -3.89 43.44
C ASP A 647 27.93 -2.53 43.69
N GLY A 648 27.78 -2.00 44.90
CA GLY A 648 28.57 -0.87 45.39
C GLY A 648 29.53 -1.29 46.49
N LEU A 649 30.67 -0.59 46.55
CA LEU A 649 31.65 -0.78 47.62
C LEU A 649 31.35 0.16 48.78
N LEU A 650 30.99 -0.42 49.93
CA LEU A 650 30.92 0.24 51.22
C LEU A 650 32.28 0.10 51.92
N HIS A 651 33.13 1.12 51.80
CA HIS A 651 34.45 1.12 52.41
C HIS A 651 34.37 1.11 53.94
N ILE A 652 35.34 0.49 54.63
CA ILE A 652 35.34 0.33 56.10
C ILE A 652 35.17 1.67 56.86
N SER A 653 35.67 2.77 56.31
CA SER A 653 35.54 4.12 56.89
C SER A 653 34.12 4.71 56.82
N GLU A 654 33.26 4.15 55.97
CA GLU A 654 31.91 4.64 55.66
C GLU A 654 30.79 3.76 56.24
N ILE A 655 31.13 2.72 57.00
CA ILE A 655 30.19 1.78 57.61
C ILE A 655 29.53 2.37 58.86
N SER A 656 30.30 3.02 59.74
CA SER A 656 29.83 3.52 61.05
C SER A 656 30.42 4.90 61.38
N GLU A 657 29.80 5.62 62.31
CA GLU A 657 30.35 6.88 62.83
C GLU A 657 31.59 6.66 63.72
N GLN A 658 31.68 5.48 64.34
CA GLN A 658 32.79 5.07 65.21
C GLN A 658 33.87 4.35 64.40
N ARG A 659 35.12 4.37 64.88
CA ARG A 659 36.25 3.73 64.19
C ARG A 659 36.20 2.21 64.43
N ILE A 660 35.89 1.46 63.38
CA ILE A 660 35.82 0.00 63.41
C ILE A 660 37.17 -0.58 62.98
N ARG A 661 37.57 -1.73 63.54
CA ARG A 661 38.82 -2.43 63.16
C ARG A 661 38.58 -3.53 62.11
N ASP A 662 37.44 -4.22 62.16
CA ASP A 662 37.04 -5.22 61.17
C ASP A 662 35.61 -4.93 60.66
N VAL A 663 35.38 -5.13 59.36
CA VAL A 663 34.06 -5.01 58.71
C VAL A 663 33.05 -5.99 59.32
N ARG A 664 33.54 -7.17 59.76
CA ARG A 664 32.73 -8.25 60.35
C ARG A 664 32.09 -7.90 61.68
N ASP A 665 32.58 -6.86 62.36
CA ASP A 665 32.03 -6.39 63.63
C ASP A 665 30.63 -5.75 63.44
N GLU A 666 30.36 -5.20 62.25
CA GLU A 666 29.18 -4.38 61.97
C GLU A 666 28.29 -4.90 60.83
N LEU A 667 28.82 -5.82 60.00
CA LEU A 667 28.12 -6.35 58.83
C LEU A 667 28.34 -7.87 58.71
N LYS A 668 27.26 -8.61 58.49
CA LYS A 668 27.29 -10.03 58.14
C LYS A 668 26.93 -10.24 56.69
N LEU A 669 27.39 -11.35 56.14
CA LEU A 669 27.04 -11.75 54.79
C LEU A 669 25.52 -12.01 54.73
N GLY A 670 24.83 -11.36 53.81
CA GLY A 670 23.38 -11.43 53.67
C GLY A 670 22.59 -10.33 54.39
N ASP A 671 23.23 -9.46 55.19
CA ASP A 671 22.54 -8.37 55.89
C ASP A 671 21.93 -7.35 54.91
N GLN A 672 20.76 -6.83 55.24
CA GLN A 672 20.14 -5.70 54.52
C GLN A 672 20.50 -4.39 55.21
N VAL A 673 21.16 -3.48 54.49
CA VAL A 673 21.64 -2.21 55.02
C VAL A 673 21.25 -1.03 54.15
N LEU A 674 20.82 0.06 54.79
CA LEU A 674 20.57 1.33 54.11
C LEU A 674 21.91 2.03 53.83
N VAL A 675 22.16 2.31 52.55
CA VAL A 675 23.42 2.88 52.06
C VAL A 675 23.13 4.03 51.09
N LYS A 676 23.89 5.12 51.21
CA LYS A 676 23.82 6.28 50.31
C LYS A 676 24.94 6.20 49.29
N VAL A 677 24.63 6.48 48.02
CA VAL A 677 25.66 6.55 46.97
C VAL A 677 26.42 7.86 47.09
N LEU A 678 27.73 7.80 47.27
CA LEU A 678 28.59 8.99 47.40
C LEU A 678 29.14 9.48 46.06
N SER A 679 29.57 8.55 45.21
CA SER A 679 30.10 8.86 43.87
C SER A 679 30.02 7.63 42.97
N ILE A 680 30.00 7.88 41.66
CA ILE A 680 30.00 6.86 40.61
C ILE A 680 31.14 7.21 39.66
N GLU A 681 32.11 6.30 39.53
CA GLU A 681 33.28 6.45 38.65
C GLU A 681 33.33 5.22 37.72
N GLY A 682 32.79 5.34 36.50
CA GLY A 682 32.60 4.20 35.60
C GLY A 682 31.67 3.14 36.21
N ASN A 683 32.13 1.89 36.31
CA ASN A 683 31.39 0.79 36.96
C ASN A 683 31.60 0.72 38.48
N LYS A 684 32.32 1.66 39.11
CA LYS A 684 32.60 1.65 40.55
C LYS A 684 31.67 2.60 41.28
N ILE A 685 30.80 2.04 42.12
CA ILE A 685 29.86 2.80 42.96
C ILE A 685 30.40 2.83 44.40
N ARG A 686 30.62 4.03 44.95
CA ARG A 686 31.01 4.20 46.36
C ARG A 686 29.79 4.42 47.23
N LEU A 687 29.69 3.67 48.33
CA LEU A 687 28.56 3.69 49.25
C LEU A 687 28.97 4.21 50.64
N SER A 688 28.00 4.81 51.34
CA SER A 688 28.14 5.20 52.74
C SER A 688 26.88 4.94 53.56
N ARG A 689 27.05 4.17 54.62
CA ARG A 689 26.04 3.95 55.67
C ARG A 689 26.10 5.08 56.71
N LYS A 690 27.30 5.62 56.95
CA LYS A 690 27.55 6.75 57.84
C LYS A 690 26.77 8.02 57.42
N ALA A 691 26.70 8.31 56.12
CA ALA A 691 25.93 9.44 55.61
C ALA A 691 24.44 9.33 55.94
N VAL A 692 23.87 8.11 55.85
CA VAL A 692 22.46 7.84 56.19
C VAL A 692 22.21 8.01 57.69
N LEU A 693 23.10 7.47 58.52
CA LEU A 693 22.99 7.56 59.98
C LEU A 693 23.04 9.02 60.47
N ARG A 694 23.86 9.87 59.84
CA ARG A 694 23.93 11.31 60.14
C ARG A 694 22.65 12.05 59.77
N GLU A 695 22.13 11.82 58.57
CA GLU A 695 20.90 12.47 58.10
C GLU A 695 19.68 12.09 58.95
N GLN A 696 19.57 10.82 59.36
CA GLN A 696 18.50 10.37 60.27
C GLN A 696 18.59 11.06 61.64
N ARG A 697 19.80 11.26 62.16
CA ARG A 697 20.06 11.93 63.43
C ARG A 697 19.79 13.44 63.37
N GLU A 698 20.08 14.08 62.24
CA GLU A 698 19.76 15.49 61.99
C GLU A 698 18.25 15.73 61.81
N LYS A 699 17.53 14.81 61.16
CA LYS A 699 16.06 14.84 61.08
C LYS A 699 15.40 14.72 62.44
N GLN A 700 15.85 13.77 63.26
CA GLN A 700 15.38 13.60 64.65
C GLN A 700 15.70 14.81 65.54
N ARG A 701 16.81 15.53 65.29
CA ARG A 701 17.11 16.79 65.99
C ARG A 701 16.23 17.96 65.56
N ARG A 702 15.84 18.03 64.28
CA ARG A 702 14.93 19.08 63.75
C ARG A 702 13.49 18.89 64.22
N GLU A 703 13.04 17.65 64.38
CA GLU A 703 11.70 17.33 64.90
C GLU A 703 11.59 17.52 66.43
N ALA A 704 12.71 17.70 67.13
CA ALA A 704 12.79 17.73 68.60
C ALA A 704 13.05 19.12 69.27
N GLY A 705 12.91 20.27 68.59
CA GLY A 705 12.87 21.60 69.25
C GLY A 705 12.82 22.80 68.27
N HIS A 706 12.06 23.90 68.47
CA HIS A 706 11.89 24.68 69.71
C HIS A 706 10.74 25.72 69.60
N VAL A 707 9.89 25.85 70.64
CA VAL A 707 8.98 27.00 70.89
C VAL A 707 9.71 28.00 71.79
N PRO A 708 9.83 29.31 71.46
CA PRO A 708 10.44 30.26 72.38
C PRO A 708 9.43 30.76 73.42
N ARG A 709 9.79 30.63 74.70
CA ARG A 709 9.14 31.33 75.83
C ARG A 709 9.35 32.85 75.69
N ARG A 710 8.26 33.61 75.72
CA ARG A 710 8.28 35.09 75.83
C ARG A 710 8.76 35.55 77.23
N PRO A 711 9.54 36.64 77.35
CA PRO A 711 9.79 37.30 78.61
C PRO A 711 8.58 38.16 79.03
N GLN A 712 8.31 38.21 80.34
CA GLN A 712 7.32 39.08 80.97
C GLN A 712 7.76 40.56 80.84
N GLY A 713 6.86 41.42 80.36
CA GLY A 713 6.95 42.88 80.43
C GLY A 713 5.99 43.44 81.49
N PRO A 714 6.24 44.65 82.03
CA PRO A 714 5.59 45.15 83.24
C PRO A 714 4.20 45.74 82.98
N ALA A 715 3.42 45.76 84.06
CA ALA A 715 2.05 46.26 84.12
C ALA A 715 1.90 47.73 83.71
N SER A 716 0.78 48.06 83.07
CA SER A 716 0.27 49.44 82.93
C SER A 716 -1.16 49.53 83.47
N PRO A 717 -1.55 50.65 84.09
CA PRO A 717 -2.82 50.81 84.77
C PRO A 717 -3.93 51.18 83.79
N GLY A 718 -5.16 50.78 84.14
CA GLY A 718 -6.31 50.88 83.25
C GLY A 718 -6.97 52.26 83.18
N THR A 719 -8.03 52.32 82.37
CA THR A 719 -9.18 53.22 82.54
C THR A 719 -10.37 52.65 81.77
N ARG A 720 -11.50 52.52 82.48
CA ARG A 720 -12.90 52.38 82.02
C ARG A 720 -13.43 53.76 81.56
N PRO A 721 -14.67 53.89 81.03
CA PRO A 721 -15.77 52.92 80.91
C PRO A 721 -16.13 52.49 79.48
#